data_AF-A0A6A6YGJ5-F1
#
_entry.id   AF-A0A6A6YGJ5-F1
#
_cell.length_a   1.000
_cell.length_b   1.000
_cell.length_c   1.000
_cell.angle_alpha   90.00
_cell.angle_beta   90.00
_cell.angle_gamma   90.00
#
_symmetry.space_group_name_H-M   'P 1'
#
loop_
_entity.id
_entity.type
_entity.pdbx_description
1 polymer ?
#
loop_
_entity_poly.entity_id
_entity_poly.type
_entity_poly.pdbx_seq_one_letter_code
_entity_poly.pdbx_strand_id
1 'polypeptide(L)'
;MAAPLHQKATQNENNPHDCTSMRATTGYMPIGDYGLIGNMRTCALVATDGGLDYMCWPEFDSPSVFCRLLDKNKGGYFAISPKKGLSLTTKQQYLPSSNVLQTRYLHEDGVLNLIDFFPRPNSKILDAQVLNEKLFGARRGGVPQRLMLKKWLVRRVECIRGEIEVDVEVFPAFNYAQDKHTTEVTDQRGETSEGELRQKVIFRSNDLTLELNATIDCGDDPQEGCPLLVFSKKDEKSPLGQGVSASFKLKEGQAVSFVLRDHENDDDIEHITTLLIDQTQSDTQTYWFNWISQNKYKGRWREKISRSLMILKLLTYEPTGAIIAAPTFSLPEDIGGSRNWDYRFSWVRDSSFTIYIFLRMGFTLEAEAYMNFISDRLRYSRTPEGALPIMFSIRGDTDLPELSLPHLDGYRGSKPVRIGNGAAFHKQLDIYGELLDTVYLYNKYGKPVSYDQWLAVRSLTDYVCGIWDTPDMSIWEVRGTPQNFVYSKIMLWVAIDRALRLAEKRCFPCPHRAEWLATRDRICEDVMEKGFNPELGAFVQSYEARNVLDSAVLIAPLVFFVAPNDPRFTGTLEAILRPVEKGGLTSTGLVFRYNHERSDDGVGGREGAFSMCTFWLVEALTRAGAYDKKYLVQAINIFENMLTYGNHSNMFSEEIARSGEQLGNTPQAFSHLALISAAFNLDRITAGQGGV
;
A
#
# COMPACT_ATOMS: atom_id res chain seq x y z
N MET A 1 11.50 67.01 19.47
CA MET A 1 10.80 66.61 18.23
C MET A 1 11.08 65.15 17.97
N ALA A 2 10.14 64.28 18.35
CA ALA A 2 10.12 62.87 17.95
C ALA A 2 8.64 62.46 17.95
N ALA A 3 8.12 62.13 16.77
CA ALA A 3 6.75 61.67 16.58
C ALA A 3 6.63 60.18 16.94
N PRO A 4 5.51 59.71 17.51
CA PRO A 4 5.28 58.29 17.69
C PRO A 4 4.73 57.65 16.41
N LEU A 5 5.30 56.50 16.06
CA LEU A 5 4.87 55.62 14.97
C LEU A 5 3.53 54.97 15.32
N HIS A 6 2.49 55.26 14.53
CA HIS A 6 1.24 54.49 14.51
C HIS A 6 1.45 53.17 13.77
N GLN A 7 1.41 52.06 14.50
CA GLN A 7 1.24 50.73 13.93
C GLN A 7 -0.26 50.48 13.74
N LYS A 8 -0.72 50.43 12.48
CA LYS A 8 -2.06 49.96 12.12
C LYS A 8 -2.12 48.45 12.38
N ALA A 9 -2.92 48.03 13.34
CA ALA A 9 -3.35 46.66 13.47
C ALA A 9 -4.28 46.31 12.29
N THR A 10 -3.81 45.48 11.36
CA THR A 10 -4.68 44.74 10.45
C THR A 10 -5.35 43.65 11.27
N GLN A 11 -6.68 43.77 11.45
CA GLN A 11 -7.53 42.72 11.99
C GLN A 11 -7.41 41.49 11.09
N ASN A 12 -6.73 40.45 11.58
CA ASN A 12 -6.90 39.11 11.05
C ASN A 12 -8.29 38.65 11.51
N GLU A 13 -9.23 38.52 10.58
CA GLU A 13 -10.48 37.83 10.82
C GLU A 13 -10.15 36.37 11.18
N ASN A 14 -10.27 36.08 12.47
CA ASN A 14 -10.19 34.74 13.03
C ASN A 14 -11.20 33.85 12.29
N ASN A 15 -10.71 32.87 11.54
CA ASN A 15 -11.51 31.74 11.10
C ASN A 15 -11.89 30.94 12.36
N PRO A 16 -13.15 30.98 12.85
CA PRO A 16 -13.51 30.24 14.04
C PRO A 16 -13.34 28.75 13.72
N HIS A 17 -12.44 28.07 14.42
CA HIS A 17 -12.32 26.62 14.29
C HIS A 17 -13.68 25.99 14.58
N ASP A 18 -14.23 25.31 13.57
CA ASP A 18 -15.42 24.49 13.74
C ASP A 18 -15.05 23.31 14.64
N CYS A 19 -15.42 23.39 15.92
CA CYS A 19 -15.19 22.34 16.92
C CYS A 19 -15.85 20.99 16.54
N THR A 20 -16.68 20.96 15.49
CA THR A 20 -17.29 19.73 14.95
C THR A 20 -16.50 19.14 13.78
N SER A 21 -15.46 19.82 13.28
CA SER A 21 -14.63 19.30 12.20
C SER A 21 -13.69 18.20 12.67
N MET A 22 -13.76 17.03 12.02
CA MET A 22 -12.83 15.91 12.25
C MET A 22 -11.46 16.11 11.56
N ARG A 23 -11.30 17.14 10.74
CA ARG A 23 -10.03 17.44 10.06
C ARG A 23 -9.15 18.32 10.95
N ALA A 24 -7.83 18.19 10.81
CA ALA A 24 -6.90 19.04 11.54
C ALA A 24 -7.13 20.53 11.21
N THR A 25 -6.63 21.43 12.05
CA THR A 25 -6.68 22.89 11.82
C THR A 25 -6.10 23.31 10.46
N THR A 26 -5.21 22.48 9.90
CA THR A 26 -4.63 22.64 8.57
C THR A 26 -5.60 22.32 7.43
N GLY A 27 -6.76 21.71 7.71
CA GLY A 27 -7.76 21.23 6.74
C GLY A 27 -7.48 19.84 6.16
N TYR A 28 -6.39 19.19 6.57
CA TYR A 28 -6.03 17.84 6.15
C TYR A 28 -6.49 16.80 7.18
N MET A 29 -6.91 15.63 6.70
CA MET A 29 -7.11 14.45 7.54
C MET A 29 -5.75 13.79 7.83
N PRO A 30 -5.45 13.37 9.08
CA PRO A 30 -4.28 12.54 9.38
C PRO A 30 -4.24 11.27 8.50
N ILE A 31 -3.04 10.85 8.08
CA ILE A 31 -2.86 9.64 7.24
C ILE A 31 -3.43 8.39 7.93
N GLY A 32 -3.33 8.32 9.26
CA GLY A 32 -3.89 7.23 10.07
C GLY A 32 -5.42 7.15 10.04
N ASP A 33 -6.13 8.22 9.68
CA ASP A 33 -7.60 8.27 9.77
C ASP A 33 -8.31 7.83 8.48
N TYR A 34 -7.62 7.08 7.63
CA TYR A 34 -8.16 6.51 6.39
C TYR A 34 -8.29 4.98 6.43
N GLY A 35 -9.36 4.47 5.82
CA GLY A 35 -9.50 3.08 5.41
C GLY A 35 -9.27 2.89 3.91
N LEU A 36 -8.72 1.74 3.51
CA LEU A 36 -8.52 1.36 2.11
C LEU A 36 -9.69 0.52 1.58
N ILE A 37 -10.23 0.84 0.41
CA ILE A 37 -11.13 -0.03 -0.35
C ILE A 37 -10.57 -0.27 -1.76
N GLY A 38 -10.89 -1.40 -2.38
CA GLY A 38 -10.42 -1.71 -3.73
C GLY A 38 -10.94 -3.03 -4.29
N ASN A 39 -10.62 -3.29 -5.56
CA ASN A 39 -11.05 -4.50 -6.29
C ASN A 39 -9.93 -5.17 -7.08
N MET A 40 -8.66 -4.89 -6.74
CA MET A 40 -7.46 -5.38 -7.44
C MET A 40 -7.29 -4.85 -8.88
N ARG A 41 -8.01 -3.78 -9.24
CA ARG A 41 -7.71 -2.93 -10.41
C ARG A 41 -7.24 -1.57 -9.94
N THR A 42 -7.98 -1.00 -9.00
CA THR A 42 -7.66 0.25 -8.31
C THR A 42 -8.05 0.17 -6.83
N CYS A 43 -7.73 1.22 -6.08
CA CYS A 43 -8.13 1.44 -4.71
C CYS A 43 -8.51 2.92 -4.47
N ALA A 44 -9.19 3.16 -3.35
CA ALA A 44 -9.47 4.49 -2.83
C ALA A 44 -9.24 4.55 -1.32
N LEU A 45 -8.94 5.75 -0.80
CA LEU A 45 -8.84 6.01 0.64
C LEU A 45 -10.05 6.80 1.12
N VAL A 46 -10.70 6.27 2.16
CA VAL A 46 -11.91 6.83 2.78
C VAL A 46 -11.61 7.25 4.21
N ALA A 47 -11.69 8.54 4.46
CA ALA A 47 -11.51 9.16 5.76
C ALA A 47 -12.65 8.81 6.72
N THR A 48 -12.36 8.89 8.02
CA THR A 48 -13.36 8.74 9.09
C THR A 48 -14.50 9.77 8.99
N ASP A 49 -14.28 10.92 8.35
CA ASP A 49 -15.33 11.93 8.12
C ASP A 49 -16.26 11.65 6.93
N GLY A 50 -16.13 10.48 6.29
CA GLY A 50 -16.91 10.09 5.13
C GLY A 50 -16.39 10.66 3.81
N GLY A 51 -15.25 11.37 3.83
CA GLY A 51 -14.55 11.81 2.65
C GLY A 51 -13.78 10.68 1.97
N LEU A 52 -14.03 10.45 0.69
CA LEU A 52 -13.14 9.70 -0.20
C LEU A 52 -12.24 10.73 -0.89
N ASP A 53 -10.99 10.77 -0.43
CA ASP A 53 -10.05 11.87 -0.69
C ASP A 53 -8.97 11.51 -1.70
N TYR A 54 -8.87 10.22 -2.03
CA TYR A 54 -7.84 9.72 -2.91
C TYR A 54 -8.37 8.54 -3.72
N MET A 55 -8.25 8.62 -5.05
CA MET A 55 -8.57 7.52 -5.97
C MET A 55 -7.93 7.77 -7.33
N CYS A 56 -7.17 6.79 -7.81
CA CYS A 56 -6.76 6.68 -9.21
C CYS A 56 -7.80 5.89 -10.00
N TRP A 57 -8.02 6.26 -11.26
CA TRP A 57 -9.05 5.61 -12.06
C TRP A 57 -8.63 5.42 -13.52
N PRO A 58 -8.87 4.24 -14.12
CA PRO A 58 -9.50 3.06 -13.54
C PRO A 58 -8.53 2.10 -12.82
N GLU A 59 -7.22 2.38 -12.84
CA GLU A 59 -6.18 1.49 -12.34
C GLU A 59 -5.21 2.19 -11.39
N PHE A 60 -4.36 1.42 -10.71
CA PHE A 60 -3.41 1.92 -9.71
C PHE A 60 -2.50 3.05 -10.22
N ASP A 61 -1.85 2.86 -11.36
CA ASP A 61 -0.92 3.83 -11.95
C ASP A 61 -1.61 4.85 -12.87
N SER A 62 -2.94 4.83 -12.97
CA SER A 62 -3.71 5.83 -13.71
C SER A 62 -3.69 7.21 -13.04
N PRO A 63 -4.01 8.29 -13.78
CA PRO A 63 -4.20 9.59 -13.17
C PRO A 63 -5.27 9.61 -12.08
N SER A 64 -5.07 10.46 -11.06
CA SER A 64 -6.05 10.59 -9.98
C SER A 64 -7.30 11.33 -10.44
N VAL A 65 -8.46 10.88 -9.96
CA VAL A 65 -9.74 11.60 -10.04
C VAL A 65 -10.03 12.32 -8.73
N PHE A 66 -9.53 11.79 -7.62
CA PHE A 66 -9.53 12.43 -6.31
C PHE A 66 -8.13 12.36 -5.72
N CYS A 67 -7.67 13.48 -5.18
CA CYS A 67 -6.39 13.65 -4.50
C CYS A 67 -6.45 14.79 -3.46
N ARG A 68 -7.63 15.02 -2.84
CA ARG A 68 -7.79 15.92 -1.67
C ARG A 68 -6.83 15.61 -0.53
N LEU A 69 -6.38 14.35 -0.44
CA LEU A 69 -5.29 13.94 0.44
C LEU A 69 -4.02 14.78 0.20
N LEU A 70 -3.64 15.05 -1.04
CA LEU A 70 -2.45 15.82 -1.40
C LEU A 70 -2.72 17.33 -1.50
N ASP A 71 -3.92 17.75 -1.88
CA ASP A 71 -4.28 19.17 -1.89
C ASP A 71 -5.73 19.35 -1.47
N LYS A 72 -5.93 19.90 -0.27
CA LYS A 72 -7.27 20.03 0.34
C LYS A 72 -8.26 20.87 -0.49
N ASN A 73 -7.74 21.74 -1.36
CA ASN A 73 -8.54 22.71 -2.11
C ASN A 73 -8.69 22.31 -3.59
N LYS A 74 -7.63 21.77 -4.20
CA LYS A 74 -7.59 21.46 -5.64
C LYS A 74 -7.83 19.99 -5.93
N GLY A 75 -7.54 19.12 -4.98
CA GLY A 75 -7.43 17.69 -5.22
C GLY A 75 -8.76 16.98 -5.47
N GLY A 76 -9.90 17.61 -5.21
CA GLY A 76 -11.20 16.98 -5.42
C GLY A 76 -11.49 15.81 -4.47
N TYR A 77 -12.77 15.53 -4.25
CA TYR A 77 -13.22 14.51 -3.31
C TYR A 77 -14.66 14.07 -3.58
N PHE A 78 -15.05 12.97 -2.95
CA PHE A 78 -16.44 12.57 -2.79
C PHE A 78 -16.71 12.46 -1.29
N ALA A 79 -17.62 13.24 -0.69
CA ALA A 79 -17.97 13.14 0.72
C ALA A 79 -19.44 12.78 0.91
N ILE A 80 -19.71 11.90 1.88
CA ILE A 80 -21.05 11.61 2.40
C ILE A 80 -20.94 11.64 3.92
N SER A 81 -21.63 12.57 4.55
CA SER A 81 -21.58 12.74 6.01
C SER A 81 -22.93 13.22 6.55
N PRO A 82 -23.21 13.05 7.85
CA PRO A 82 -24.25 13.82 8.49
C PRO A 82 -24.00 15.33 8.26
N LYS A 83 -25.08 16.12 8.32
CA LYS A 83 -25.00 17.57 8.18
C LYS A 83 -24.02 18.18 9.18
N LYS A 84 -23.28 19.18 8.72
CA LYS A 84 -22.28 19.89 9.54
C LYS A 84 -22.91 20.54 10.77
N GLY A 85 -22.12 20.67 11.83
CA GLY A 85 -22.53 21.28 13.09
C GLY A 85 -23.13 20.31 14.12
N LEU A 86 -23.26 19.02 13.78
CA LEU A 86 -23.64 17.97 14.73
C LEU A 86 -22.42 17.46 15.49
N SER A 87 -22.55 17.29 16.80
CA SER A 87 -21.51 16.65 17.63
C SER A 87 -21.72 15.13 17.61
N LEU A 88 -20.88 14.42 16.87
CA LEU A 88 -21.08 13.01 16.54
C LEU A 88 -19.93 12.15 17.06
N THR A 89 -20.24 10.93 17.48
CA THR A 89 -19.22 9.90 17.65
C THR A 89 -19.10 9.08 16.37
N THR A 90 -17.90 9.05 15.80
CA THR A 90 -17.60 8.33 14.56
C THR A 90 -16.81 7.06 14.86
N LYS A 91 -17.18 5.95 14.22
CA LYS A 91 -16.43 4.68 14.26
C LYS A 91 -16.31 4.11 12.86
N GLN A 92 -15.10 3.77 12.44
CA GLN A 92 -14.86 3.12 11.15
C GLN A 92 -14.30 1.72 11.35
N GLN A 93 -14.77 0.75 10.57
CA GLN A 93 -14.34 -0.64 10.62
C GLN A 93 -14.62 -1.34 9.30
N TYR A 94 -13.94 -2.44 9.01
CA TYR A 94 -14.33 -3.33 7.92
C TYR A 94 -15.44 -4.27 8.37
N LEU A 95 -16.39 -4.56 7.48
CA LEU A 95 -17.33 -5.66 7.70
C LEU A 95 -16.57 -6.99 7.79
N PRO A 96 -17.06 -7.95 8.59
CA PRO A 96 -16.32 -9.16 8.95
C PRO A 96 -15.72 -9.87 7.73
N SER A 97 -14.42 -10.19 7.83
CA SER A 97 -13.69 -10.93 6.79
C SER A 97 -13.82 -10.35 5.37
N SER A 98 -13.95 -9.03 5.24
CA SER A 98 -14.07 -8.37 3.93
C SER A 98 -13.20 -7.11 3.80
N ASN A 99 -13.13 -6.59 2.57
CA ASN A 99 -12.68 -5.23 2.28
C ASN A 99 -13.86 -4.29 1.94
N VAL A 100 -15.00 -4.50 2.62
CA VAL A 100 -16.13 -3.56 2.62
C VAL A 100 -16.01 -2.71 3.87
N LEU A 101 -15.87 -1.41 3.70
CA LEU A 101 -15.63 -0.47 4.79
C LEU A 101 -16.97 0.09 5.29
N GLN A 102 -17.12 0.18 6.61
CA GLN A 102 -18.26 0.81 7.27
C GLN A 102 -17.77 1.98 8.12
N THR A 103 -18.31 3.17 7.88
CA THR A 103 -18.18 4.34 8.75
C THR A 103 -19.52 4.60 9.42
N ARG A 104 -19.58 4.50 10.75
CA ARG A 104 -20.78 4.69 11.56
C ARG A 104 -20.74 6.03 12.27
N TYR A 105 -21.80 6.80 12.14
CA TYR A 105 -22.02 8.05 12.86
C TYR A 105 -23.10 7.85 13.92
N LEU A 106 -22.80 8.23 15.16
CA LEU A 106 -23.69 8.11 16.31
C LEU A 106 -24.08 9.50 16.80
N HIS A 107 -25.38 9.78 16.82
CA HIS A 107 -26.00 10.97 17.38
C HIS A 107 -27.16 10.58 18.32
N GLU A 108 -27.61 11.49 19.17
CA GLU A 108 -28.80 11.28 20.00
C GLU A 108 -30.06 11.08 19.14
N ASP A 109 -30.20 11.89 18.09
CA ASP A 109 -31.34 11.85 17.16
C ASP A 109 -31.34 10.67 16.19
N GLY A 110 -30.18 10.03 15.96
CA GLY A 110 -30.13 8.88 15.07
C GLY A 110 -28.75 8.24 14.88
N VAL A 111 -28.70 7.19 14.05
CA VAL A 111 -27.47 6.46 13.71
C VAL A 111 -27.40 6.24 12.20
N LEU A 112 -26.31 6.66 11.58
CA LEU A 112 -26.04 6.40 10.16
C LEU A 112 -24.90 5.40 9.98
N ASN A 113 -25.05 4.51 9.00
CA ASN A 113 -23.96 3.71 8.44
C ASN A 113 -23.67 4.18 7.02
N LEU A 114 -22.41 4.48 6.73
CA LEU A 114 -21.87 4.64 5.39
C LEU A 114 -21.05 3.39 5.04
N ILE A 115 -21.44 2.68 3.98
CA ILE A 115 -20.77 1.51 3.45
C ILE A 115 -20.06 1.86 2.14
N ASP A 116 -18.76 1.65 2.08
CA ASP A 116 -17.92 1.94 0.91
C ASP A 116 -17.26 0.65 0.40
N PHE A 117 -17.34 0.39 -0.90
CA PHE A 117 -16.64 -0.73 -1.52
C PHE A 117 -16.49 -0.60 -3.04
N PHE A 118 -15.55 -1.35 -3.59
CA PHE A 118 -15.52 -1.68 -5.01
C PHE A 118 -16.05 -3.10 -5.22
N PRO A 119 -16.97 -3.32 -6.17
CA PRO A 119 -17.54 -4.64 -6.45
C PRO A 119 -16.50 -5.73 -6.78
N ARG A 120 -16.75 -6.94 -6.30
CA ARG A 120 -16.07 -8.18 -6.71
C ARG A 120 -17.10 -9.27 -7.03
N PRO A 121 -17.09 -9.84 -8.24
CA PRO A 121 -18.00 -10.93 -8.56
C PRO A 121 -17.56 -12.21 -7.83
N ASN A 122 -18.53 -12.91 -7.25
CA ASN A 122 -18.31 -14.20 -6.58
C ASN A 122 -18.62 -15.36 -7.53
N SER A 123 -17.64 -15.75 -8.35
CA SER A 123 -17.78 -16.88 -9.26
C SER A 123 -16.51 -17.68 -9.35
N LYS A 124 -16.54 -18.92 -8.82
CA LYS A 124 -15.42 -19.87 -8.91
C LYS A 124 -15.04 -20.18 -10.36
N ILE A 125 -16.02 -20.19 -11.27
CA ILE A 125 -15.78 -20.43 -12.70
C ILE A 125 -15.00 -19.26 -13.29
N LEU A 126 -15.41 -18.02 -13.01
CA LEU A 126 -14.68 -16.84 -13.48
C LEU A 126 -13.29 -16.75 -12.86
N ASP A 127 -13.16 -17.04 -11.56
CA ASP A 127 -11.86 -17.09 -10.89
C ASP A 127 -10.92 -18.08 -11.57
N ALA A 128 -11.41 -19.28 -11.91
CA ALA A 128 -10.65 -20.30 -12.61
C ALA A 128 -10.32 -19.90 -14.06
N GLN A 129 -11.24 -19.24 -14.77
CA GLN A 129 -11.01 -18.73 -16.13
C GLN A 129 -9.92 -17.65 -16.15
N VAL A 130 -10.07 -16.63 -15.30
CA VAL A 130 -9.09 -15.54 -15.16
C VAL A 130 -7.73 -16.09 -14.72
N LEU A 131 -7.71 -17.10 -13.85
CA LEU A 131 -6.47 -17.79 -13.51
C LEU A 131 -5.89 -18.51 -14.73
N ASN A 132 -6.66 -19.33 -15.44
CA ASN A 132 -6.20 -20.06 -16.62
C ASN A 132 -5.68 -19.13 -17.73
N GLU A 133 -6.36 -18.00 -17.98
CA GLU A 133 -5.89 -16.98 -18.93
C GLU A 133 -4.55 -16.38 -18.50
N LYS A 134 -4.30 -16.17 -17.20
CA LYS A 134 -2.97 -15.73 -16.73
C LYS A 134 -1.90 -16.81 -16.82
N LEU A 135 -2.29 -18.06 -16.64
CA LEU A 135 -1.35 -19.19 -16.65
C LEU A 135 -1.00 -19.64 -18.08
N PHE A 136 -1.92 -19.49 -19.03
CA PHE A 136 -1.83 -20.09 -20.37
C PHE A 136 -2.17 -19.14 -21.53
N GLY A 137 -2.72 -17.95 -21.24
CA GLY A 137 -3.05 -16.92 -22.23
C GLY A 137 -1.80 -16.15 -22.66
N ALA A 138 -1.36 -16.42 -23.89
CA ALA A 138 -0.10 -15.96 -24.44
C ALA A 138 0.04 -14.43 -24.58
N ARG A 139 1.21 -13.91 -24.19
CA ARG A 139 2.14 -12.99 -24.91
C ARG A 139 1.61 -11.73 -25.62
N ARG A 140 0.34 -11.36 -25.51
CA ARG A 140 -0.21 -10.13 -26.07
C ARG A 140 -0.53 -9.21 -24.91
N GLY A 141 0.13 -8.06 -24.85
CA GLY A 141 0.05 -7.07 -23.74
C GLY A 141 -1.31 -6.40 -23.53
N GLY A 142 -2.42 -7.09 -23.83
CA GLY A 142 -3.75 -6.69 -23.37
C GLY A 142 -3.97 -7.15 -21.93
N VAL A 143 -4.60 -6.29 -21.13
CA VAL A 143 -5.04 -6.62 -19.76
C VAL A 143 -6.22 -7.58 -19.84
N PRO A 144 -6.12 -8.81 -19.30
CA PRO A 144 -7.25 -9.73 -19.27
C PRO A 144 -8.47 -9.08 -18.60
N GLN A 145 -9.56 -8.98 -19.34
CA GLN A 145 -10.80 -8.43 -18.82
C GLN A 145 -11.47 -9.49 -17.97
N ARG A 146 -11.80 -9.15 -16.72
CA ARG A 146 -12.60 -10.02 -15.87
C ARG A 146 -14.07 -9.78 -16.17
N LEU A 147 -14.71 -10.77 -16.80
CA LEU A 147 -16.16 -10.75 -17.01
C LEU A 147 -16.89 -10.48 -15.69
N MET A 148 -17.93 -9.65 -15.73
CA MET A 148 -18.73 -9.23 -14.57
C MET A 148 -17.99 -8.44 -13.48
N LEU A 149 -16.71 -8.09 -13.66
CA LEU A 149 -16.06 -7.14 -12.75
C LEU A 149 -16.54 -5.73 -13.08
N LYS A 150 -17.38 -5.18 -12.22
CA LYS A 150 -17.89 -3.83 -12.37
C LYS A 150 -16.80 -2.80 -12.05
N LYS A 151 -16.61 -1.83 -12.93
CA LYS A 151 -15.79 -0.63 -12.69
C LYS A 151 -16.60 0.42 -11.94
N TRP A 152 -17.03 0.09 -10.74
CA TRP A 152 -17.90 0.95 -9.94
C TRP A 152 -17.24 1.24 -8.60
N LEU A 153 -17.36 2.48 -8.13
CA LEU A 153 -17.24 2.84 -6.73
C LEU A 153 -18.66 2.92 -6.15
N VAL A 154 -18.96 2.09 -5.15
CA VAL A 154 -20.27 2.07 -4.48
C VAL A 154 -20.14 2.66 -3.08
N ARG A 155 -21.04 3.60 -2.77
CA ARG A 155 -21.13 4.24 -1.45
C ARG A 155 -22.58 4.29 -1.03
N ARG A 156 -22.96 3.54 0.01
CA ARG A 156 -24.34 3.46 0.51
C ARG A 156 -24.44 4.07 1.89
N VAL A 157 -25.33 5.04 2.08
CA VAL A 157 -25.66 5.60 3.39
C VAL A 157 -27.04 5.12 3.80
N GLU A 158 -27.15 4.60 5.02
CA GLU A 158 -28.36 4.01 5.59
C GLU A 158 -28.58 4.58 6.99
N CYS A 159 -29.84 4.92 7.32
CA CYS A 159 -30.22 5.28 8.68
C CYS A 159 -30.71 4.04 9.43
N ILE A 160 -29.97 3.67 10.47
CA ILE A 160 -30.21 2.47 11.28
C ILE A 160 -31.21 2.74 12.40
N ARG A 161 -31.29 4.00 12.85
CA ARG A 161 -32.15 4.42 13.95
C ARG A 161 -32.44 5.89 13.84
N GLY A 162 -33.68 6.28 14.10
CA GLY A 162 -34.08 7.69 14.22
C GLY A 162 -33.99 8.41 12.87
N GLU A 163 -33.62 9.69 12.89
CA GLU A 163 -33.59 10.50 11.68
C GLU A 163 -32.40 11.45 11.65
N ILE A 164 -31.70 11.52 10.51
CA ILE A 164 -30.52 12.35 10.33
C ILE A 164 -30.54 13.03 8.95
N GLU A 165 -30.18 14.31 8.91
CA GLU A 165 -29.87 15.02 7.66
C GLU A 165 -28.47 14.65 7.16
N VAL A 166 -28.38 14.27 5.88
CA VAL A 166 -27.17 13.84 5.20
C VAL A 166 -26.79 14.88 4.15
N ASP A 167 -25.51 15.24 4.11
CA ASP A 167 -24.89 16.03 3.06
C ASP A 167 -24.03 15.15 2.16
N VAL A 168 -24.15 15.36 0.86
CA VAL A 168 -23.36 14.69 -0.18
C VAL A 168 -22.70 15.75 -1.05
N GLU A 169 -21.40 15.58 -1.29
CA GLU A 169 -20.59 16.48 -2.11
C GLU A 169 -19.68 15.66 -3.03
N VAL A 170 -19.69 15.96 -4.33
CA VAL A 170 -18.83 15.30 -5.32
C VAL A 170 -18.15 16.34 -6.19
N PHE A 171 -16.83 16.44 -6.06
CA PHE A 171 -15.97 17.36 -6.78
C PHE A 171 -14.79 16.59 -7.38
N PRO A 172 -14.90 16.03 -8.59
CA PRO A 172 -13.76 15.38 -9.23
C PRO A 172 -12.69 16.40 -9.62
N ALA A 173 -11.44 15.95 -9.62
CA ALA A 173 -10.28 16.68 -10.07
C ALA A 173 -9.43 15.78 -10.98
N PHE A 174 -9.81 15.74 -12.25
CA PHE A 174 -9.25 14.83 -13.24
C PHE A 174 -7.77 15.11 -13.52
N ASN A 175 -7.06 14.03 -13.86
CA ASN A 175 -5.67 14.06 -14.26
C ASN A 175 -4.78 14.81 -13.25
N TYR A 176 -4.82 14.37 -11.99
CA TYR A 176 -4.05 15.02 -10.91
C TYR A 176 -4.42 16.49 -10.70
N ALA A 177 -5.71 16.83 -10.85
CA ALA A 177 -6.21 18.20 -10.82
C ALA A 177 -5.55 19.12 -11.87
N GLN A 178 -5.34 18.62 -13.08
CA GLN A 178 -4.81 19.40 -14.21
C GLN A 178 -5.87 19.71 -15.26
N ASP A 179 -6.83 18.80 -15.45
CA ASP A 179 -7.81 18.94 -16.51
C ASP A 179 -9.03 19.72 -16.06
N LYS A 180 -9.56 20.53 -16.98
CA LYS A 180 -10.90 21.10 -16.83
C LYS A 180 -11.97 20.06 -17.13
N HIS A 181 -13.11 20.15 -16.46
CA HIS A 181 -14.26 19.30 -16.75
C HIS A 181 -15.58 20.07 -16.74
N THR A 182 -16.58 19.52 -17.43
CA THR A 182 -17.96 19.97 -17.36
C THR A 182 -18.80 19.02 -16.51
N THR A 183 -19.88 19.55 -15.95
CA THR A 183 -20.80 18.78 -15.10
C THR A 183 -22.21 18.98 -15.62
N GLU A 184 -22.91 17.89 -15.86
CA GLU A 184 -24.30 17.85 -16.30
C GLU A 184 -25.12 17.08 -15.28
N VAL A 185 -26.28 17.63 -14.90
CA VAL A 185 -27.28 16.94 -14.08
C VAL A 185 -28.45 16.72 -15.01
N THR A 186 -28.85 15.48 -15.20
CA THR A 186 -29.95 15.11 -16.10
C THR A 186 -30.98 14.29 -15.34
N ASP A 187 -32.24 14.65 -15.51
CA ASP A 187 -33.36 13.86 -15.03
C ASP A 187 -33.57 12.70 -16.01
N GLN A 188 -33.50 11.47 -15.52
CA GLN A 188 -33.87 10.30 -16.31
C GLN A 188 -35.39 10.28 -16.48
N ARG A 189 -35.86 10.33 -17.73
CA ARG A 189 -37.28 10.25 -18.05
C ARG A 189 -37.81 8.84 -17.78
N GLY A 190 -38.77 8.74 -16.88
CA GLY A 190 -39.51 7.52 -16.55
C GLY A 190 -39.99 7.60 -15.12
N GLU A 191 -41.29 7.80 -14.90
CA GLU A 191 -41.89 7.60 -13.59
C GLU A 191 -41.62 6.14 -13.18
N THR A 192 -40.94 5.94 -12.04
CA THR A 192 -41.08 4.67 -11.34
C THR A 192 -42.55 4.51 -10.96
N SER A 193 -43.00 3.30 -10.64
CA SER A 193 -44.35 3.07 -10.08
C SER A 193 -44.67 3.90 -8.82
N GLU A 194 -43.68 4.64 -8.29
CA GLU A 194 -43.71 5.47 -7.09
C GLU A 194 -43.44 6.96 -7.35
N GLY A 195 -43.26 7.39 -8.62
CA GLY A 195 -43.14 8.82 -8.99
C GLY A 195 -41.79 9.49 -8.68
N GLU A 196 -40.70 8.72 -8.54
CA GLU A 196 -39.39 9.27 -8.18
C GLU A 196 -38.63 9.92 -9.36
N LEU A 197 -38.06 11.11 -9.13
CA LEU A 197 -37.12 11.76 -10.04
C LEU A 197 -35.73 11.14 -9.93
N ARG A 198 -35.35 10.26 -10.86
CA ARG A 198 -34.00 9.71 -10.95
C ARG A 198 -33.06 10.70 -11.64
N GLN A 199 -32.07 11.21 -10.93
CA GLN A 199 -31.03 12.06 -11.52
C GLN A 199 -29.76 11.25 -11.79
N LYS A 200 -29.16 11.47 -12.97
CA LYS A 200 -27.77 11.08 -13.24
C LYS A 200 -26.92 12.34 -13.38
N VAL A 201 -25.71 12.31 -12.81
CA VAL A 201 -24.73 13.38 -12.95
C VAL A 201 -23.58 12.88 -13.80
N ILE A 202 -23.20 13.63 -14.83
CA ILE A 202 -22.12 13.27 -15.74
C ILE A 202 -21.02 14.33 -15.62
N PHE A 203 -19.79 13.87 -15.35
CA PHE A 203 -18.57 14.68 -15.31
C PHE A 203 -17.72 14.35 -16.53
N ARG A 204 -17.45 15.33 -17.41
CA ARG A 204 -16.68 15.13 -18.65
C ARG A 204 -15.38 15.93 -18.62
N SER A 205 -14.25 15.22 -18.59
CA SER A 205 -12.92 15.74 -18.90
C SER A 205 -12.54 15.43 -20.34
N ASN A 206 -11.32 15.78 -20.75
CA ASN A 206 -10.77 15.48 -22.08
C ASN A 206 -10.71 13.96 -22.35
N ASP A 207 -10.13 13.20 -21.42
CA ASP A 207 -9.81 11.77 -21.63
C ASP A 207 -10.66 10.82 -20.78
N LEU A 208 -11.50 11.35 -19.90
CA LEU A 208 -12.33 10.55 -18.99
C LEU A 208 -13.70 11.19 -18.78
N THR A 209 -14.74 10.36 -18.88
CA THR A 209 -16.10 10.72 -18.50
C THR A 209 -16.60 9.77 -17.43
N LEU A 210 -17.07 10.32 -16.31
CA LEU A 210 -17.66 9.56 -15.21
C LEU A 210 -19.14 9.90 -15.05
N GLU A 211 -19.91 8.89 -14.69
CA GLU A 211 -21.31 9.00 -14.34
C GLU A 211 -21.51 8.66 -12.86
N LEU A 212 -22.26 9.51 -12.16
CA LEU A 212 -22.75 9.29 -10.82
C LEU A 212 -24.26 9.00 -10.90
N ASN A 213 -24.64 7.82 -10.44
CA ASN A 213 -26.02 7.39 -10.28
C ASN A 213 -26.36 7.28 -8.79
N ALA A 214 -27.64 7.46 -8.47
CA ALA A 214 -28.17 7.23 -7.14
C ALA A 214 -29.40 6.32 -7.20
N THR A 215 -29.52 5.40 -6.25
CA THR A 215 -30.73 4.60 -6.02
C THR A 215 -31.20 4.79 -4.60
N ILE A 216 -32.51 4.82 -4.44
CA ILE A 216 -33.18 5.10 -3.17
C ILE A 216 -33.84 3.82 -2.67
N ASP A 217 -33.69 3.57 -1.39
CA ASP A 217 -34.37 2.53 -0.62
C ASP A 217 -35.27 3.24 0.38
N CYS A 218 -36.59 3.16 0.15
CA CYS A 218 -37.58 3.91 0.90
C CYS A 218 -37.87 3.33 2.30
N GLY A 219 -37.24 2.19 2.63
CA GLY A 219 -37.50 1.44 3.85
C GLY A 219 -38.82 0.66 3.79
N ASP A 220 -39.13 0.01 4.91
CA ASP A 220 -40.28 -0.90 5.01
C ASP A 220 -41.60 -0.20 5.38
N ASP A 221 -41.59 1.09 5.77
CA ASP A 221 -42.78 1.84 6.16
C ASP A 221 -43.32 2.69 5.00
N PRO A 222 -44.46 2.30 4.38
CA PRO A 222 -45.04 3.02 3.26
C PRO A 222 -45.55 4.43 3.63
N GLN A 223 -45.74 4.74 4.92
CA GLN A 223 -46.25 6.03 5.36
C GLN A 223 -45.18 7.13 5.38
N GLU A 224 -43.90 6.76 5.47
CA GLU A 224 -42.82 7.73 5.65
C GLU A 224 -42.36 8.40 4.35
N GLY A 225 -42.71 7.81 3.19
CA GLY A 225 -42.31 8.27 1.86
C GLY A 225 -40.81 8.13 1.60
N CYS A 226 -40.41 8.17 0.33
CA CYS A 226 -39.01 8.07 -0.06
C CYS A 226 -38.25 9.40 0.19
N PRO A 227 -36.96 9.35 0.56
CA PRO A 227 -36.15 10.56 0.68
C PRO A 227 -36.04 11.27 -0.68
N LEU A 228 -36.15 12.60 -0.70
CA LEU A 228 -36.00 13.39 -1.91
C LEU A 228 -34.53 13.77 -2.12
N LEU A 229 -33.91 13.16 -3.14
CA LEU A 229 -32.53 13.47 -3.53
C LEU A 229 -32.51 14.37 -4.77
N VAL A 230 -31.97 15.58 -4.63
CA VAL A 230 -31.78 16.51 -5.76
C VAL A 230 -30.35 17.06 -5.76
N PHE A 231 -29.64 16.84 -6.86
CA PHE A 231 -28.30 17.37 -7.07
C PHE A 231 -28.35 18.81 -7.58
N SER A 232 -27.53 19.65 -6.96
CA SER A 232 -27.28 21.03 -7.39
C SER A 232 -25.81 21.18 -7.80
N LYS A 233 -25.55 21.85 -8.93
CA LYS A 233 -24.18 22.17 -9.34
C LYS A 233 -23.57 23.22 -8.42
N LYS A 234 -22.27 23.10 -8.15
CA LYS A 234 -21.52 24.01 -7.28
C LYS A 234 -20.17 24.38 -7.87
N ASP A 235 -19.85 25.67 -7.84
CA ASP A 235 -18.57 26.22 -8.34
C ASP A 235 -17.50 26.39 -7.24
N GLU A 236 -17.91 26.44 -5.97
CA GLU A 236 -17.12 27.04 -4.88
C GLU A 236 -15.86 26.25 -4.47
N LYS A 237 -15.65 25.02 -4.95
CA LYS A 237 -14.64 24.10 -4.38
C LYS A 237 -13.70 23.42 -5.37
N SER A 238 -13.91 23.53 -6.67
CA SER A 238 -12.97 22.99 -7.66
C SER A 238 -12.62 24.07 -8.68
N PRO A 239 -11.32 24.40 -8.85
CA PRO A 239 -10.91 25.47 -9.76
C PRO A 239 -11.05 25.08 -11.25
N LEU A 240 -11.30 23.81 -11.56
CA LEU A 240 -11.23 23.28 -12.92
C LEU A 240 -12.56 22.76 -13.48
N GLY A 241 -13.60 22.68 -12.65
CA GLY A 241 -14.95 22.35 -13.11
C GLY A 241 -15.93 22.26 -11.95
N GLN A 242 -17.23 22.30 -12.25
CA GLN A 242 -18.27 22.31 -11.22
C GLN A 242 -18.33 20.94 -10.53
N GLY A 243 -18.58 20.92 -9.23
CA GLY A 243 -19.04 19.70 -8.55
C GLY A 243 -20.55 19.66 -8.45
N VAL A 244 -21.05 18.69 -7.69
CA VAL A 244 -22.44 18.64 -7.25
C VAL A 244 -22.55 18.47 -5.75
N SER A 245 -23.64 18.97 -5.19
CA SER A 245 -24.04 18.71 -3.81
C SER A 245 -25.52 18.38 -3.72
N ALA A 246 -25.86 17.55 -2.74
CA ALA A 246 -27.25 17.27 -2.35
C ALA A 246 -27.34 17.19 -0.82
N SER A 247 -28.48 17.60 -0.28
CA SER A 247 -28.82 17.42 1.13
C SER A 247 -30.21 16.81 1.23
N PHE A 248 -30.36 15.76 2.03
CA PHE A 248 -31.62 15.05 2.20
C PHE A 248 -31.70 14.46 3.61
N LYS A 249 -32.91 14.13 4.05
CA LYS A 249 -33.15 13.51 5.36
C LYS A 249 -33.36 12.01 5.17
N LEU A 250 -32.70 11.21 6.00
CA LEU A 250 -32.97 9.78 6.10
C LEU A 250 -33.64 9.47 7.42
N LYS A 251 -34.64 8.60 7.36
CA LYS A 251 -35.27 7.98 8.52
C LYS A 251 -34.91 6.51 8.63
N GLU A 252 -35.19 5.92 9.79
CA GLU A 252 -34.89 4.53 10.10
C GLU A 252 -35.33 3.56 9.00
N GLY A 253 -34.41 2.69 8.56
CA GLY A 253 -34.62 1.74 7.47
C GLY A 253 -34.39 2.31 6.07
N GLN A 254 -34.31 3.63 5.90
CA GLN A 254 -34.08 4.25 4.60
C GLN A 254 -32.59 4.27 4.23
N ALA A 255 -32.30 4.11 2.94
CA ALA A 255 -30.94 4.18 2.43
C ALA A 255 -30.86 4.85 1.05
N VAL A 256 -29.68 5.40 0.75
CA VAL A 256 -29.34 5.89 -0.59
C VAL A 256 -27.99 5.30 -0.99
N SER A 257 -27.94 4.68 -2.17
CA SER A 257 -26.71 4.13 -2.75
C SER A 257 -26.25 4.99 -3.92
N PHE A 258 -25.01 5.45 -3.85
CA PHE A 258 -24.34 6.19 -4.91
C PHE A 258 -23.35 5.28 -5.64
N VAL A 259 -23.37 5.34 -6.97
CA VAL A 259 -22.47 4.57 -7.83
C VAL A 259 -21.75 5.53 -8.77
N LEU A 260 -20.44 5.63 -8.64
CA LEU A 260 -19.57 6.35 -9.58
C LEU A 260 -18.92 5.33 -10.53
N ARG A 261 -19.09 5.50 -11.84
CA ARG A 261 -18.64 4.56 -12.87
C ARG A 261 -18.20 5.27 -14.15
N ASP A 262 -17.57 4.52 -15.06
CA ASP A 262 -17.37 4.97 -16.45
C ASP A 262 -18.75 5.29 -17.06
N HIS A 263 -18.87 6.39 -17.80
CA HIS A 263 -20.09 6.68 -18.53
C HIS A 263 -20.23 5.76 -19.74
N GLU A 264 -21.36 5.04 -19.81
CA GLU A 264 -21.73 4.16 -20.92
C GLU A 264 -22.75 4.87 -21.81
N ASN A 265 -22.65 4.67 -23.14
CA ASN A 265 -23.63 5.22 -24.08
C ASN A 265 -25.00 4.54 -23.88
N ASP A 266 -26.09 5.25 -24.22
CA ASP A 266 -27.47 4.86 -23.85
C ASP A 266 -27.94 3.48 -24.39
N ASP A 267 -27.20 2.80 -25.26
CA ASP A 267 -27.57 1.51 -25.86
C ASP A 267 -27.31 0.28 -24.93
N ASP A 268 -26.51 0.41 -23.86
CA ASP A 268 -26.09 -0.68 -22.95
C ASP A 268 -26.33 -0.36 -21.45
N ILE A 269 -27.39 0.40 -21.10
CA ILE A 269 -27.59 0.87 -19.72
C ILE A 269 -27.98 -0.29 -18.78
N GLU A 270 -27.04 -0.75 -17.95
CA GLU A 270 -27.39 -1.52 -16.77
C GLU A 270 -28.17 -0.63 -15.79
N HIS A 271 -29.45 -0.97 -15.58
CA HIS A 271 -30.29 -0.29 -14.60
C HIS A 271 -29.83 -0.61 -13.17
N ILE A 272 -29.27 0.41 -12.50
CA ILE A 272 -28.83 0.29 -11.11
C ILE A 272 -30.07 0.31 -10.23
N THR A 273 -30.29 -0.76 -9.48
CA THR A 273 -31.39 -0.91 -8.51
C THR A 273 -30.81 -1.22 -7.13
N THR A 274 -31.59 -0.97 -6.06
CA THR A 274 -31.21 -1.33 -4.69
C THR A 274 -30.88 -2.82 -4.56
N LEU A 275 -31.71 -3.69 -5.17
CA LEU A 275 -31.48 -5.14 -5.20
C LEU A 275 -30.14 -5.52 -5.86
N LEU A 276 -29.76 -4.86 -6.95
CA LEU A 276 -28.48 -5.10 -7.61
C LEU A 276 -27.31 -4.69 -6.71
N ILE A 277 -27.44 -3.58 -5.98
CA ILE A 277 -26.42 -3.10 -5.05
C ILE A 277 -26.27 -4.07 -3.87
N ASP A 278 -27.38 -4.56 -3.32
CA ASP A 278 -27.39 -5.59 -2.26
C ASP A 278 -26.67 -6.86 -2.71
N GLN A 279 -27.04 -7.37 -3.89
CA GLN A 279 -26.41 -8.55 -4.47
C GLN A 279 -24.91 -8.34 -4.67
N THR A 280 -24.53 -7.17 -5.21
CA THR A 280 -23.13 -6.83 -5.47
C THR A 280 -22.32 -6.71 -4.18
N GLN A 281 -22.89 -6.15 -3.11
CA GLN A 281 -22.27 -6.10 -1.79
C GLN A 281 -22.09 -7.50 -1.21
N SER A 282 -23.14 -8.34 -1.27
CA SER A 282 -23.12 -9.74 -0.80
C SER A 282 -22.07 -10.58 -1.52
N ASP A 283 -21.99 -10.47 -2.85
CA ASP A 283 -20.98 -11.15 -3.67
C ASP A 283 -19.57 -10.67 -3.30
N THR A 284 -19.39 -9.37 -3.09
CA THR A 284 -18.10 -8.80 -2.70
C THR A 284 -17.65 -9.33 -1.35
N GLN A 285 -18.53 -9.35 -0.34
CA GLN A 285 -18.23 -9.90 0.98
C GLN A 285 -17.90 -11.39 0.89
N THR A 286 -18.70 -12.15 0.14
CA THR A 286 -18.52 -13.59 -0.03
C THR A 286 -17.19 -13.92 -0.72
N TYR A 287 -16.80 -13.14 -1.74
CA TYR A 287 -15.49 -13.26 -2.39
C TYR A 287 -14.35 -13.12 -1.38
N TRP A 288 -14.35 -12.04 -0.59
CA TRP A 288 -13.29 -11.79 0.38
C TRP A 288 -13.26 -12.82 1.51
N PHE A 289 -14.44 -13.20 2.02
CA PHE A 289 -14.57 -14.24 3.04
C PHE A 289 -14.00 -15.58 2.54
N ASN A 290 -14.40 -16.00 1.34
CA ASN A 290 -13.90 -17.23 0.72
C ASN A 290 -12.39 -17.18 0.51
N TRP A 291 -11.86 -16.03 0.08
CA TRP A 291 -10.43 -15.85 -0.08
C TRP A 291 -9.69 -15.99 1.25
N ILE A 292 -10.01 -15.18 2.27
CA ILE A 292 -9.27 -15.20 3.54
C ILE A 292 -9.45 -16.50 4.33
N SER A 293 -10.54 -17.24 4.10
CA SER A 293 -10.78 -18.54 4.75
C SER A 293 -9.67 -19.56 4.46
N GLN A 294 -8.93 -19.39 3.35
CA GLN A 294 -7.81 -20.26 2.95
C GLN A 294 -6.55 -20.04 3.79
N ASN A 295 -6.48 -18.96 4.58
CA ASN A 295 -5.33 -18.64 5.42
C ASN A 295 -5.02 -19.79 6.41
N LYS A 296 -3.80 -20.35 6.29
CA LYS A 296 -3.29 -21.44 7.11
C LYS A 296 -2.88 -21.02 8.52
N TYR A 297 -2.68 -19.72 8.79
CA TYR A 297 -2.28 -19.25 10.11
C TYR A 297 -3.41 -19.36 11.16
N LYS A 298 -3.10 -19.98 12.29
CA LYS A 298 -4.01 -20.20 13.43
C LYS A 298 -3.47 -19.68 14.77
N GLY A 299 -2.39 -18.90 14.72
CA GLY A 299 -1.73 -18.35 15.91
C GLY A 299 -2.42 -17.14 16.52
N ARG A 300 -1.78 -16.56 17.52
CA ARG A 300 -2.36 -15.53 18.42
C ARG A 300 -2.82 -14.25 17.70
N TRP A 301 -2.11 -13.80 16.67
CA TRP A 301 -2.39 -12.52 16.00
C TRP A 301 -3.22 -12.66 14.72
N ARG A 302 -4.16 -13.62 14.69
CA ARG A 302 -4.91 -14.00 13.49
C ARG A 302 -5.62 -12.82 12.84
N GLU A 303 -6.20 -11.92 13.60
CA GLU A 303 -6.93 -10.75 13.07
C GLU A 303 -5.99 -9.74 12.39
N LYS A 304 -4.86 -9.41 13.02
CA LYS A 304 -3.85 -8.48 12.48
C LYS A 304 -3.23 -9.04 11.19
N ILE A 305 -2.90 -10.33 11.18
CA ILE A 305 -2.41 -11.03 9.99
C ILE A 305 -3.47 -11.06 8.88
N SER A 306 -4.73 -11.38 9.21
CA SER A 306 -5.78 -11.49 8.20
C SER A 306 -6.07 -10.15 7.54
N ARG A 307 -6.05 -9.05 8.30
CA ARG A 307 -6.18 -7.70 7.75
C ARG A 307 -5.00 -7.31 6.86
N SER A 308 -3.78 -7.57 7.30
CA SER A 308 -2.56 -7.31 6.51
C SER A 308 -2.54 -8.13 5.21
N LEU A 309 -3.00 -9.39 5.25
CA LEU A 309 -3.14 -10.23 4.06
C LEU A 309 -4.15 -9.66 3.05
N MET A 310 -5.30 -9.19 3.53
CA MET A 310 -6.29 -8.55 2.65
C MET A 310 -5.76 -7.27 2.00
N ILE A 311 -4.94 -6.51 2.72
CA ILE A 311 -4.27 -5.32 2.17
C ILE A 311 -3.27 -5.74 1.09
N LEU A 312 -2.36 -6.69 1.35
CA LEU A 312 -1.43 -7.21 0.34
C LEU A 312 -2.16 -7.75 -0.91
N LYS A 313 -3.31 -8.40 -0.70
CA LYS A 313 -4.17 -8.87 -1.80
C LYS A 313 -4.79 -7.72 -2.59
N LEU A 314 -5.21 -6.64 -1.95
CA LEU A 314 -5.69 -5.43 -2.63
C LEU A 314 -4.59 -4.80 -3.48
N LEU A 315 -3.34 -4.78 -3.01
CA LEU A 315 -2.18 -4.24 -3.73
C LEU A 315 -1.70 -5.14 -4.89
N THR A 316 -2.29 -6.32 -5.05
CA THR A 316 -2.01 -7.21 -6.19
C THR A 316 -2.90 -6.81 -7.36
N TYR A 317 -2.32 -6.29 -8.43
CA TYR A 317 -3.02 -6.01 -9.69
C TYR A 317 -3.37 -7.34 -10.37
N GLU A 318 -4.65 -7.71 -10.25
CA GLU A 318 -5.12 -9.04 -10.65
C GLU A 318 -4.79 -9.38 -12.11
N PRO A 319 -4.88 -8.50 -13.13
CA PRO A 319 -4.67 -8.87 -14.53
C PRO A 319 -3.33 -9.51 -14.83
N THR A 320 -2.24 -8.94 -14.32
CA THR A 320 -0.89 -9.39 -14.62
C THR A 320 -0.28 -10.17 -13.46
N GLY A 321 -0.77 -9.98 -12.23
CA GLY A 321 -0.13 -10.49 -11.02
C GLY A 321 0.95 -9.57 -10.47
N ALA A 322 1.18 -8.39 -11.08
CA ALA A 322 2.04 -7.36 -10.52
C ALA A 322 1.54 -6.93 -9.13
N ILE A 323 2.46 -6.63 -8.21
CA ILE A 323 2.15 -6.19 -6.84
C ILE A 323 2.76 -4.82 -6.65
N ILE A 324 1.95 -3.82 -6.32
CA ILE A 324 2.43 -2.44 -6.12
C ILE A 324 2.96 -2.26 -4.69
N ALA A 325 3.92 -1.34 -4.49
CA ALA A 325 4.48 -1.06 -3.17
C ALA A 325 3.46 -0.35 -2.25
N ALA A 326 2.68 0.58 -2.79
CA ALA A 326 1.53 1.22 -2.13
C ALA A 326 0.55 1.79 -3.18
N PRO A 327 -0.72 2.05 -2.85
CA PRO A 327 -1.68 2.61 -3.80
C PRO A 327 -1.57 4.15 -3.92
N THR A 328 -0.76 4.78 -3.07
CA THR A 328 -0.58 6.23 -2.98
C THR A 328 0.71 6.72 -3.62
N PHE A 329 0.76 8.03 -3.89
CA PHE A 329 1.96 8.75 -4.26
C PHE A 329 2.11 10.02 -3.42
N SER A 330 3.36 10.47 -3.27
CA SER A 330 3.72 11.77 -2.69
C SER A 330 3.26 12.04 -1.26
N LEU A 331 3.02 11.00 -0.47
CA LEU A 331 2.91 11.16 0.97
C LEU A 331 4.31 11.33 1.59
N PRO A 332 4.47 12.27 2.54
CA PRO A 332 5.78 12.67 3.01
C PRO A 332 6.35 11.76 4.10
N GLU A 333 7.65 11.45 4.01
CA GLU A 333 8.45 10.83 5.10
C GLU A 333 8.76 11.83 6.24
N ASP A 334 8.67 13.13 6.00
CA ASP A 334 8.69 14.21 7.01
C ASP A 334 7.78 15.35 6.54
N ILE A 335 6.90 15.85 7.42
CA ILE A 335 5.94 16.89 7.04
C ILE A 335 6.67 18.18 6.68
N GLY A 336 6.41 18.69 5.48
CA GLY A 336 7.11 19.83 4.89
C GLY A 336 8.43 19.44 4.19
N GLY A 337 8.82 18.17 4.26
CA GLY A 337 10.01 17.61 3.63
C GLY A 337 9.86 17.33 2.13
N SER A 338 10.98 16.96 1.53
CA SER A 338 11.12 16.72 0.08
C SER A 338 11.00 15.25 -0.34
N ARG A 339 10.94 14.34 0.63
CA ARG A 339 10.88 12.88 0.46
C ARG A 339 9.44 12.42 0.27
N ASN A 340 8.94 12.65 -0.94
CA ASN A 340 7.55 12.41 -1.34
C ASN A 340 7.58 11.67 -2.69
N TRP A 341 7.30 10.37 -2.69
CA TRP A 341 7.56 9.47 -3.81
C TRP A 341 6.31 8.77 -4.33
N ASP A 342 6.30 8.35 -5.59
CA ASP A 342 5.23 7.53 -6.15
C ASP A 342 5.54 6.03 -5.96
N TYR A 343 4.62 5.30 -5.31
CA TYR A 343 4.79 3.91 -4.91
C TYR A 343 3.85 2.95 -5.66
N ARG A 344 3.16 3.44 -6.69
CA ARG A 344 2.11 2.70 -7.43
C ARG A 344 2.65 1.70 -8.45
N PHE A 345 3.94 1.37 -8.38
CA PHE A 345 4.65 0.47 -9.28
C PHE A 345 5.04 -0.84 -8.59
N SER A 346 5.39 -1.85 -9.37
CA SER A 346 5.82 -3.15 -8.89
C SER A 346 7.34 -3.22 -8.77
N TRP A 347 7.85 -2.95 -7.56
CA TRP A 347 9.24 -3.21 -7.21
C TRP A 347 9.49 -4.71 -7.16
N VAL A 348 10.60 -5.16 -7.73
CA VAL A 348 11.04 -6.57 -7.67
C VAL A 348 11.18 -7.00 -6.21
N ARG A 349 11.78 -6.13 -5.38
CA ARG A 349 11.95 -6.31 -3.95
C ARG A 349 10.64 -6.55 -3.21
N ASP A 350 9.76 -5.55 -3.23
CA ASP A 350 8.50 -5.51 -2.48
C ASP A 350 7.61 -6.70 -2.84
N SER A 351 7.54 -7.00 -4.13
CA SER A 351 6.76 -8.11 -4.64
C SER A 351 7.36 -9.47 -4.24
N SER A 352 8.68 -9.62 -4.30
CA SER A 352 9.39 -10.84 -3.89
C SER A 352 9.08 -11.21 -2.44
N PHE A 353 9.23 -10.25 -1.51
CA PHE A 353 8.88 -10.47 -0.11
C PHE A 353 7.37 -10.73 0.11
N THR A 354 6.50 -10.12 -0.69
CA THR A 354 5.05 -10.37 -0.62
C THR A 354 4.72 -11.82 -1.04
N ILE A 355 5.39 -12.35 -2.07
CA ILE A 355 5.20 -13.73 -2.51
C ILE A 355 5.64 -14.75 -1.46
N TYR A 356 6.73 -14.47 -0.75
CA TYR A 356 7.11 -15.29 0.41
C TYR A 356 5.94 -15.42 1.40
N ILE A 357 5.31 -14.30 1.78
CA ILE A 357 4.18 -14.31 2.71
C ILE A 357 3.00 -15.09 2.15
N PHE A 358 2.61 -14.87 0.89
CA PHE A 358 1.51 -15.61 0.28
C PHE A 358 1.76 -17.11 0.27
N LEU A 359 2.94 -17.58 -0.15
CA LEU A 359 3.30 -18.99 -0.12
C LEU A 359 3.24 -19.59 1.30
N ARG A 360 3.73 -18.85 2.30
CA ARG A 360 3.71 -19.29 3.71
C ARG A 360 2.32 -19.36 4.29
N MET A 361 1.43 -18.43 3.92
CA MET A 361 0.04 -18.38 4.42
C MET A 361 -0.91 -19.29 3.62
N GLY A 362 -0.47 -19.85 2.49
CA GLY A 362 -1.22 -20.82 1.68
C GLY A 362 -1.87 -20.28 0.42
N PHE A 363 -1.55 -19.05 0.02
CA PHE A 363 -2.08 -18.35 -1.16
C PHE A 363 -1.18 -18.59 -2.39
N THR A 364 -1.26 -19.77 -2.98
CA THR A 364 -0.35 -20.17 -4.06
C THR A 364 -0.70 -19.55 -5.42
N LEU A 365 -1.94 -19.10 -5.61
CA LEU A 365 -2.41 -18.57 -6.90
C LEU A 365 -1.83 -17.18 -7.19
N GLU A 366 -1.77 -16.33 -6.15
CA GLU A 366 -1.17 -15.00 -6.20
C GLU A 366 0.34 -15.12 -6.45
N ALA A 367 0.99 -16.06 -5.75
CA ALA A 367 2.39 -16.39 -5.97
C ALA A 367 2.63 -16.82 -7.43
N GLU A 368 1.83 -17.72 -7.96
CA GLU A 368 1.97 -18.18 -9.34
C GLU A 368 1.78 -17.05 -10.37
N ALA A 369 0.78 -16.18 -10.18
CA ALA A 369 0.52 -15.06 -11.07
C ALA A 369 1.73 -14.10 -11.13
N TYR A 370 2.29 -13.74 -9.98
CA TYR A 370 3.50 -12.91 -9.95
C TYR A 370 4.71 -13.64 -10.56
N MET A 371 4.87 -14.94 -10.29
CA MET A 371 5.97 -15.72 -10.86
C MET A 371 5.94 -15.73 -12.39
N ASN A 372 4.74 -15.75 -13.01
CA ASN A 372 4.61 -15.61 -14.45
C ASN A 372 4.99 -14.21 -14.92
N PHE A 373 4.48 -13.17 -14.24
CA PHE A 373 4.83 -11.77 -14.52
C PHE A 373 6.34 -11.52 -14.53
N ILE A 374 7.04 -11.92 -13.46
CA ILE A 374 8.48 -11.69 -13.33
C ILE A 374 9.30 -12.61 -14.24
N SER A 375 8.85 -13.85 -14.50
CA SER A 375 9.52 -14.75 -15.46
C SER A 375 9.55 -14.18 -16.88
N ASP A 376 8.51 -13.44 -17.28
CA ASP A 376 8.50 -12.72 -18.55
C ASP A 376 9.49 -11.56 -18.55
N ARG A 377 9.53 -10.76 -17.46
CA ARG A 377 10.49 -9.64 -17.36
C ARG A 377 11.95 -10.12 -17.37
N LEU A 378 12.24 -11.22 -16.69
CA LEU A 378 13.57 -11.85 -16.70
C LEU A 378 14.05 -12.24 -18.11
N ARG A 379 13.12 -12.57 -19.02
CA ARG A 379 13.44 -12.97 -20.40
C ARG A 379 13.49 -11.80 -21.37
N TYR A 380 12.64 -10.80 -21.17
CA TYR A 380 12.35 -9.79 -22.21
C TYR A 380 12.64 -8.35 -21.81
N SER A 381 12.92 -8.06 -20.54
CA SER A 381 13.08 -6.68 -20.02
C SER A 381 14.45 -6.41 -19.39
N ARG A 382 15.47 -7.25 -19.67
CA ARG A 382 16.83 -6.99 -19.21
C ARG A 382 17.46 -5.84 -20.01
N THR A 383 18.33 -5.07 -19.36
CA THR A 383 19.12 -4.02 -20.03
C THR A 383 20.13 -4.65 -21.01
N PRO A 384 20.74 -3.88 -21.93
CA PRO A 384 21.78 -4.38 -22.82
C PRO A 384 22.97 -5.04 -22.09
N GLU A 385 23.29 -4.56 -20.88
CA GLU A 385 24.33 -5.10 -20.00
C GLU A 385 23.88 -6.37 -19.25
N GLY A 386 22.60 -6.74 -19.37
CA GLY A 386 22.00 -7.87 -18.69
C GLY A 386 21.45 -7.55 -17.29
N ALA A 387 21.40 -6.29 -16.86
CA ALA A 387 20.78 -5.94 -15.58
C ALA A 387 19.26 -6.16 -15.64
N LEU A 388 18.62 -6.38 -14.49
CA LEU A 388 17.16 -6.41 -14.38
C LEU A 388 16.73 -5.04 -13.85
N PRO A 389 15.76 -4.36 -14.49
CA PRO A 389 15.16 -3.15 -13.92
C PRO A 389 14.60 -3.42 -12.52
N ILE A 390 14.74 -2.45 -11.63
CA ILE A 390 14.40 -2.63 -10.20
C ILE A 390 12.88 -2.62 -9.96
N MET A 391 12.12 -1.98 -10.85
CA MET A 391 10.67 -1.85 -10.77
C MET A 391 10.04 -1.82 -12.16
N PHE A 392 8.72 -2.06 -12.21
CA PHE A 392 7.93 -2.07 -13.43
C PHE A 392 6.55 -1.42 -13.23
N SER A 393 5.95 -0.92 -14.31
CA SER A 393 4.51 -0.61 -14.32
C SER A 393 3.67 -1.85 -13.97
N ILE A 394 2.38 -1.68 -13.69
CA ILE A 394 1.49 -2.82 -13.46
C ILE A 394 1.34 -3.74 -14.71
N ARG A 395 1.82 -3.28 -15.87
CA ARG A 395 1.85 -3.99 -17.16
C ARG A 395 3.24 -4.53 -17.52
N GLY A 396 4.27 -4.19 -16.76
CA GLY A 396 5.65 -4.65 -17.00
C GLY A 396 6.52 -3.67 -17.79
N ASP A 397 6.07 -2.44 -18.00
CA ASP A 397 6.85 -1.38 -18.66
C ASP A 397 7.96 -0.88 -17.73
N THR A 398 9.03 -0.36 -18.33
CA THR A 398 10.24 0.08 -17.62
C THR A 398 10.49 1.58 -17.72
N ASP A 399 9.77 2.28 -18.60
CA ASP A 399 9.83 3.73 -18.73
C ASP A 399 8.88 4.38 -17.71
N LEU A 400 9.44 4.85 -16.60
CA LEU A 400 8.71 5.38 -15.46
C LEU A 400 9.28 6.77 -15.07
N PRO A 401 9.10 7.79 -15.92
CA PRO A 401 9.70 9.10 -15.69
C PRO A 401 9.15 9.76 -14.43
N GLU A 402 10.05 10.27 -13.58
CA GLU A 402 9.69 11.08 -12.41
C GLU A 402 9.33 12.50 -12.86
N LEU A 403 8.10 12.92 -12.61
CA LEU A 403 7.59 14.24 -12.93
C LEU A 403 7.10 14.94 -11.67
N SER A 404 7.35 16.23 -11.55
CA SER A 404 6.80 17.04 -10.46
C SER A 404 5.50 17.73 -10.87
N LEU A 405 4.55 17.80 -9.94
CA LEU A 405 3.26 18.49 -10.06
C LEU A 405 3.27 19.77 -9.20
N PRO A 406 3.86 20.88 -9.69
CA PRO A 406 4.08 22.09 -8.88
C PRO A 406 2.80 22.84 -8.51
N HIS A 407 1.69 22.55 -9.19
CA HIS A 407 0.38 23.17 -8.95
C HIS A 407 -0.30 22.63 -7.68
N LEU A 408 0.09 21.46 -7.18
CA LEU A 408 -0.43 20.87 -5.94
C LEU A 408 0.40 21.33 -4.73
N ASP A 409 -0.28 21.57 -3.61
CA ASP A 409 0.39 22.01 -2.37
C ASP A 409 1.13 20.88 -1.66
N GLY A 410 0.72 19.63 -1.89
CA GLY A 410 1.23 18.44 -1.21
C GLY A 410 0.65 18.28 0.20
N TYR A 411 0.73 17.07 0.75
CA TYR A 411 0.14 16.76 2.05
C TYR A 411 0.72 17.70 3.12
N ARG A 412 -0.13 18.53 3.74
CA ARG A 412 0.28 19.57 4.71
C ARG A 412 1.43 20.47 4.21
N GLY A 413 1.47 20.75 2.91
CA GLY A 413 2.49 21.62 2.30
C GLY A 413 3.81 20.93 1.93
N SER A 414 3.88 19.60 2.00
CA SER A 414 5.10 18.84 1.71
C SER A 414 5.34 18.79 0.20
N LYS A 415 6.47 19.36 -0.25
CA LYS A 415 6.79 19.53 -1.67
C LYS A 415 8.17 18.97 -2.01
N PRO A 416 8.38 18.50 -3.25
CA PRO A 416 7.43 18.50 -4.35
C PRO A 416 6.46 17.32 -4.31
N VAL A 417 5.32 17.46 -4.99
CA VAL A 417 4.47 16.32 -5.36
C VAL A 417 5.05 15.71 -6.64
N ARG A 418 5.28 14.40 -6.63
CA ARG A 418 5.86 13.59 -7.70
C ARG A 418 4.92 12.47 -8.16
N ILE A 419 4.95 12.21 -9.45
CA ILE A 419 4.41 11.01 -10.08
C ILE A 419 5.54 10.32 -10.85
N GLY A 420 5.47 9.00 -10.99
CA GLY A 420 6.64 8.24 -11.45
C GLY A 420 7.74 8.20 -10.39
N ASN A 421 8.82 7.47 -10.67
CA ASN A 421 9.88 7.28 -9.68
C ASN A 421 11.27 7.20 -10.31
N GLY A 422 12.14 8.14 -9.93
CA GLY A 422 13.49 8.26 -10.49
C GLY A 422 14.40 7.10 -10.14
N ALA A 423 14.05 6.32 -9.11
CA ALA A 423 14.78 5.11 -8.76
C ALA A 423 14.69 4.03 -9.85
N ALA A 424 13.77 4.13 -10.82
CA ALA A 424 13.68 3.20 -11.94
C ALA A 424 15.01 3.03 -12.72
N PHE A 425 15.88 4.04 -12.66
CA PHE A 425 17.19 4.06 -13.30
C PHE A 425 18.36 3.78 -12.34
N HIS A 426 18.09 3.49 -11.07
CA HIS A 426 19.12 3.16 -10.08
C HIS A 426 19.66 1.75 -10.30
N LYS A 427 20.93 1.57 -9.94
CA LYS A 427 21.56 0.25 -9.83
C LYS A 427 21.39 -0.25 -8.39
N GLN A 428 20.53 -1.25 -8.23
CA GLN A 428 20.26 -1.90 -6.95
C GLN A 428 20.58 -3.38 -7.07
N LEU A 429 21.56 -3.85 -6.30
CA LEU A 429 22.08 -5.21 -6.45
C LEU A 429 21.38 -6.24 -5.58
N ASP A 430 20.72 -5.81 -4.51
CA ASP A 430 19.99 -6.69 -3.60
C ASP A 430 18.78 -7.39 -4.24
N ILE A 431 18.16 -6.80 -5.27
CA ILE A 431 16.97 -7.36 -5.93
C ILE A 431 17.19 -8.79 -6.44
N TYR A 432 18.43 -9.16 -6.79
CA TYR A 432 18.75 -10.48 -7.28
C TYR A 432 18.61 -11.54 -6.20
N GLY A 433 18.99 -11.20 -4.96
CA GLY A 433 18.83 -12.08 -3.81
C GLY A 433 17.38 -12.30 -3.46
N GLU A 434 16.62 -11.22 -3.40
CA GLU A 434 15.20 -11.22 -3.05
C GLU A 434 14.39 -12.04 -4.06
N LEU A 435 14.69 -11.84 -5.34
CA LEU A 435 14.06 -12.57 -6.43
C LEU A 435 14.42 -14.06 -6.42
N LEU A 436 15.71 -14.41 -6.28
CA LEU A 436 16.11 -15.82 -6.30
C LEU A 436 15.73 -16.58 -5.04
N ASP A 437 15.63 -15.91 -3.88
CA ASP A 437 15.01 -16.49 -2.69
C ASP A 437 13.52 -16.79 -2.93
N THR A 438 12.81 -15.87 -3.58
CA THR A 438 11.40 -16.06 -3.98
C THR A 438 11.24 -17.22 -4.96
N VAL A 439 12.08 -17.31 -6.00
CA VAL A 439 12.08 -18.43 -6.96
C VAL A 439 12.34 -19.76 -6.26
N TYR A 440 13.31 -19.79 -5.33
CA TYR A 440 13.62 -20.99 -4.55
C TYR A 440 12.44 -21.43 -3.67
N LEU A 441 11.78 -20.49 -3.00
CA LEU A 441 10.61 -20.76 -2.16
C LEU A 441 9.39 -21.18 -3.00
N TYR A 442 9.20 -20.57 -4.17
CA TYR A 442 8.19 -20.98 -5.13
C TYR A 442 8.41 -22.42 -5.61
N ASN A 443 9.65 -22.82 -5.91
CA ASN A 443 9.97 -24.21 -6.23
C ASN A 443 9.65 -25.17 -5.06
N LYS A 444 9.77 -24.71 -3.81
CA LYS A 444 9.56 -25.52 -2.61
C LYS A 444 8.08 -25.67 -2.23
N TYR A 445 7.28 -24.60 -2.35
CA TYR A 445 5.91 -24.55 -1.84
C TYR A 445 4.84 -24.29 -2.92
N GLY A 446 5.24 -23.76 -4.07
CA GLY A 446 4.41 -23.54 -5.25
C GLY A 446 4.60 -24.65 -6.30
N LYS A 447 4.85 -24.26 -7.56
CA LYS A 447 5.11 -25.23 -8.64
C LYS A 447 6.62 -25.45 -8.86
N PRO A 448 7.02 -26.66 -9.28
CA PRO A 448 8.41 -26.91 -9.66
C PRO A 448 8.86 -25.97 -10.77
N VAL A 449 10.07 -25.42 -10.63
CA VAL A 449 10.70 -24.58 -11.65
C VAL A 449 10.89 -25.38 -12.95
N SER A 450 10.52 -24.79 -14.08
CA SER A 450 10.68 -25.37 -15.42
C SER A 450 12.13 -25.23 -15.94
N TYR A 451 12.46 -25.93 -17.01
CA TYR A 451 13.80 -25.80 -17.62
C TYR A 451 14.06 -24.39 -18.16
N ASP A 452 13.09 -23.75 -18.81
CA ASP A 452 13.26 -22.39 -19.33
C ASP A 452 13.43 -21.36 -18.20
N GLN A 453 12.68 -21.51 -17.11
CA GLN A 453 12.86 -20.70 -15.90
C GLN A 453 14.24 -20.92 -15.30
N TRP A 454 14.72 -22.18 -15.27
CA TRP A 454 16.07 -22.49 -14.84
C TRP A 454 17.13 -21.82 -15.72
N LEU A 455 16.97 -21.80 -17.05
CA LEU A 455 17.91 -21.10 -17.94
C LEU A 455 17.99 -19.60 -17.63
N ALA A 456 16.86 -18.97 -17.31
CA ALA A 456 16.83 -17.58 -16.87
C ALA A 456 17.53 -17.38 -15.52
N VAL A 457 17.25 -18.23 -14.53
CA VAL A 457 17.94 -18.22 -13.21
C VAL A 457 19.45 -18.41 -13.38
N ARG A 458 19.86 -19.34 -14.25
CA ARG A 458 21.27 -19.61 -14.55
C ARG A 458 21.96 -18.40 -15.14
N SER A 459 21.38 -17.80 -16.18
CA SER A 459 21.91 -16.58 -16.79
C SER A 459 21.96 -15.39 -15.82
N LEU A 460 20.98 -15.27 -14.93
CA LEU A 460 20.97 -14.23 -13.90
C LEU A 460 22.07 -14.45 -12.86
N THR A 461 22.29 -15.69 -12.45
CA THR A 461 23.34 -16.03 -11.47
C THR A 461 24.73 -15.85 -12.05
N ASP A 462 24.93 -16.20 -13.33
CA ASP A 462 26.17 -15.90 -14.06
C ASP A 462 26.44 -14.38 -14.09
N TYR A 463 25.39 -13.58 -14.36
CA TYR A 463 25.49 -12.12 -14.30
C TYR A 463 25.87 -11.61 -12.90
N VAL A 464 25.21 -12.12 -11.85
CA VAL A 464 25.52 -11.79 -10.45
C VAL A 464 26.98 -12.11 -10.12
N CYS A 465 27.52 -13.24 -10.59
CA CYS A 465 28.92 -13.59 -10.39
C CYS A 465 29.89 -12.60 -11.05
N GLY A 466 29.48 -11.91 -12.11
CA GLY A 466 30.29 -10.91 -12.80
C GLY A 466 30.23 -9.49 -12.22
N ILE A 467 29.26 -9.19 -11.34
CA ILE A 467 29.00 -7.83 -10.86
C ILE A 467 29.03 -7.68 -9.33
N TRP A 468 29.21 -8.77 -8.58
CA TRP A 468 29.04 -8.78 -7.13
C TRP A 468 29.98 -7.83 -6.37
N ASP A 469 31.14 -7.51 -6.91
CA ASP A 469 32.17 -6.65 -6.32
C ASP A 469 31.97 -5.16 -6.65
N THR A 470 30.92 -4.83 -7.41
CA THR A 470 30.61 -3.46 -7.78
C THR A 470 29.72 -2.75 -6.74
N PRO A 471 29.85 -1.42 -6.60
CA PRO A 471 28.99 -0.64 -5.72
C PRO A 471 27.58 -0.42 -6.32
N ASP A 472 26.63 -0.10 -5.44
CA ASP A 472 25.21 0.07 -5.74
C ASP A 472 24.51 1.06 -4.78
N MET A 473 23.18 1.15 -4.88
CA MET A 473 22.35 2.08 -4.09
C MET A 473 21.54 1.40 -2.96
N SER A 474 21.68 0.08 -2.80
CA SER A 474 21.03 -0.74 -1.78
C SER A 474 19.50 -0.65 -1.70
N ILE A 475 18.93 -1.30 -0.68
CA ILE A 475 17.49 -1.36 -0.40
C ILE A 475 16.88 0.02 -0.16
N TRP A 476 17.67 0.99 0.32
CA TRP A 476 17.16 2.33 0.59
C TRP A 476 17.21 3.25 -0.63
N GLU A 477 17.71 2.75 -1.77
CA GLU A 477 17.78 3.50 -3.03
C GLU A 477 18.43 4.88 -2.84
N VAL A 478 19.50 4.91 -2.01
CA VAL A 478 20.16 6.16 -1.63
C VAL A 478 20.51 6.94 -2.89
N ARG A 479 20.30 8.26 -2.91
CA ARG A 479 20.64 9.12 -4.06
C ARG A 479 22.07 9.67 -3.99
N GLY A 480 22.86 9.18 -3.03
CA GLY A 480 24.25 9.55 -2.80
C GLY A 480 25.25 8.81 -3.68
N THR A 481 26.50 8.71 -3.22
CA THR A 481 27.55 7.97 -3.92
C THR A 481 27.31 6.47 -3.79
N PRO A 482 27.31 5.68 -4.89
CA PRO A 482 27.22 4.22 -4.81
C PRO A 482 28.31 3.62 -3.94
N GLN A 483 27.95 2.64 -3.10
CA GLN A 483 28.85 2.02 -2.12
C GLN A 483 28.70 0.50 -2.11
N ASN A 484 29.58 -0.20 -1.38
CA ASN A 484 29.45 -1.63 -1.13
C ASN A 484 28.62 -1.85 0.14
N PHE A 485 27.30 -1.78 0.01
CA PHE A 485 26.38 -1.97 1.13
C PHE A 485 26.35 -3.41 1.61
N VAL A 486 26.42 -3.60 2.93
CA VAL A 486 26.44 -4.93 3.55
C VAL A 486 25.16 -5.71 3.22
N TYR A 487 24.00 -5.04 3.23
CA TYR A 487 22.74 -5.65 2.81
C TYR A 487 22.82 -6.18 1.37
N SER A 488 23.29 -5.36 0.43
CA SER A 488 23.41 -5.73 -0.98
C SER A 488 24.34 -6.94 -1.17
N LYS A 489 25.48 -6.98 -0.48
CA LYS A 489 26.40 -8.13 -0.54
C LYS A 489 25.80 -9.40 0.05
N ILE A 490 25.08 -9.30 1.17
CA ILE A 490 24.32 -10.44 1.73
C ILE A 490 23.30 -10.96 0.72
N MET A 491 22.55 -10.07 0.05
CA MET A 491 21.54 -10.50 -0.90
C MET A 491 22.15 -11.07 -2.20
N LEU A 492 23.30 -10.58 -2.65
CA LEU A 492 24.06 -11.23 -3.74
C LEU A 492 24.54 -12.64 -3.34
N TRP A 493 24.97 -12.83 -2.10
CA TRP A 493 25.27 -14.16 -1.57
C TRP A 493 24.03 -15.07 -1.60
N VAL A 494 22.86 -14.54 -1.17
CA VAL A 494 21.58 -15.27 -1.22
C VAL A 494 21.28 -15.68 -2.65
N ALA A 495 21.43 -14.78 -3.62
CA ALA A 495 21.16 -15.05 -5.04
C ALA A 495 21.88 -16.32 -5.51
N ILE A 496 23.19 -16.39 -5.27
CA ILE A 496 24.02 -17.52 -5.70
C ILE A 496 23.71 -18.79 -4.89
N ASP A 497 23.55 -18.67 -3.56
CA ASP A 497 23.24 -19.82 -2.71
C ASP A 497 21.91 -20.48 -3.11
N ARG A 498 20.88 -19.68 -3.39
CA ARG A 498 19.56 -20.20 -3.80
C ARG A 498 19.60 -20.84 -5.18
N ALA A 499 20.35 -20.27 -6.12
CA ALA A 499 20.57 -20.88 -7.43
C ALA A 499 21.29 -22.25 -7.33
N LEU A 500 22.34 -22.35 -6.49
CA LEU A 500 23.05 -23.60 -6.24
C LEU A 500 22.14 -24.67 -5.63
N ARG A 501 21.34 -24.31 -4.61
CA ARG A 501 20.37 -25.22 -3.98
C ARG A 501 19.30 -25.67 -4.96
N LEU A 502 18.84 -24.77 -5.84
CA LEU A 502 17.85 -25.09 -6.87
C LEU A 502 18.42 -26.07 -7.90
N ALA A 503 19.66 -25.84 -8.35
CA ALA A 503 20.37 -26.72 -9.29
C ALA A 503 20.49 -28.14 -8.73
N GLU A 504 20.89 -28.26 -7.47
CA GLU A 504 21.01 -29.55 -6.78
C GLU A 504 19.64 -30.22 -6.57
N LYS A 505 18.65 -29.47 -6.08
CA LYS A 505 17.33 -30.02 -5.76
C LYS A 505 16.60 -30.59 -6.98
N ARG A 506 16.86 -30.05 -8.17
CA ARG A 506 16.20 -30.41 -9.43
C ARG A 506 17.13 -31.16 -10.41
N CYS A 507 18.38 -31.40 -10.02
CA CYS A 507 19.42 -31.98 -10.88
C CYS A 507 19.60 -31.22 -12.21
N PHE A 508 19.52 -29.88 -12.18
CA PHE A 508 19.65 -29.08 -13.38
C PHE A 508 21.11 -28.94 -13.84
N PRO A 509 21.37 -28.86 -15.17
CA PRO A 509 22.70 -28.59 -15.70
C PRO A 509 23.22 -27.20 -15.29
N CYS A 510 24.35 -27.17 -14.59
CA CYS A 510 25.04 -25.98 -14.13
C CYS A 510 26.54 -26.06 -14.49
N PRO A 511 26.94 -25.63 -15.71
CA PRO A 511 28.34 -25.70 -16.15
C PRO A 511 29.30 -24.88 -15.27
N HIS A 512 28.87 -23.69 -14.83
CA HIS A 512 29.67 -22.79 -13.99
C HIS A 512 29.53 -23.06 -12.48
N ARG A 513 29.10 -24.27 -12.06
CA ARG A 513 28.84 -24.59 -10.65
C ARG A 513 30.03 -24.31 -9.73
N ALA A 514 31.25 -24.62 -10.19
CA ALA A 514 32.46 -24.38 -9.40
C ALA A 514 32.73 -22.89 -9.19
N GLU A 515 32.50 -22.07 -10.21
CA GLU A 515 32.63 -20.61 -10.13
C GLU A 515 31.59 -20.00 -9.19
N TRP A 516 30.33 -20.46 -9.27
CA TRP A 516 29.27 -20.01 -8.37
C TRP A 516 29.60 -20.31 -6.92
N LEU A 517 30.09 -21.53 -6.61
CA LEU A 517 30.53 -21.89 -5.27
C LEU A 517 31.65 -20.97 -4.78
N ALA A 518 32.69 -20.78 -5.60
CA ALA A 518 33.82 -19.92 -5.26
C ALA A 518 33.39 -18.46 -5.05
N THR A 519 32.49 -17.93 -5.87
CA THR A 519 31.99 -16.56 -5.74
C THR A 519 31.09 -16.39 -4.51
N ARG A 520 30.19 -17.34 -4.24
CA ARG A 520 29.39 -17.33 -3.01
C ARG A 520 30.29 -17.29 -1.77
N ASP A 521 31.31 -18.14 -1.73
CA ASP A 521 32.21 -18.24 -0.57
C ASP A 521 33.02 -16.95 -0.40
N ARG A 522 33.54 -16.39 -1.51
CA ARG A 522 34.21 -15.07 -1.50
C ARG A 522 33.32 -13.95 -0.97
N ILE A 523 32.05 -13.85 -1.41
CA ILE A 523 31.14 -12.82 -0.89
C ILE A 523 30.93 -12.99 0.62
N CYS A 524 30.80 -14.23 1.10
CA CYS A 524 30.62 -14.50 2.52
C CYS A 524 31.83 -14.03 3.33
N GLU A 525 33.04 -14.41 2.92
CA GLU A 525 34.29 -13.99 3.56
C GLU A 525 34.44 -12.45 3.53
N ASP A 526 34.17 -11.85 2.38
CA ASP A 526 34.26 -10.41 2.17
C ASP A 526 33.31 -9.61 3.10
N VAL A 527 32.06 -10.06 3.25
CA VAL A 527 31.10 -9.46 4.19
C VAL A 527 31.55 -9.66 5.64
N MET A 528 32.07 -10.84 6.00
CA MET A 528 32.52 -11.11 7.37
C MET A 528 33.75 -10.27 7.74
N GLU A 529 34.67 -10.04 6.81
CA GLU A 529 35.88 -9.27 7.02
C GLU A 529 35.64 -7.76 6.98
N LYS A 530 34.90 -7.28 5.97
CA LYS A 530 34.73 -5.85 5.70
C LYS A 530 33.43 -5.30 6.27
N GLY A 531 32.36 -6.09 6.30
CA GLY A 531 31.05 -5.66 6.77
C GLY A 531 30.89 -5.67 8.29
N PHE A 532 31.77 -6.34 9.04
CA PHE A 532 31.78 -6.30 10.50
C PHE A 532 32.82 -5.30 11.02
N ASN A 533 32.44 -4.47 12.00
CA ASN A 533 33.35 -3.60 12.71
C ASN A 533 33.56 -4.12 14.16
N PRO A 534 34.76 -4.65 14.49
CA PRO A 534 35.07 -5.13 15.84
C PRO A 534 35.02 -4.07 16.94
N GLU A 535 35.35 -2.81 16.63
CA GLU A 535 35.31 -1.71 17.60
C GLU A 535 33.87 -1.32 17.95
N LEU A 536 32.99 -1.32 16.94
CA LEU A 536 31.56 -1.10 17.13
C LEU A 536 30.87 -2.34 17.73
N GLY A 537 31.43 -3.52 17.49
CA GLY A 537 30.85 -4.82 17.85
C GLY A 537 29.61 -5.17 17.01
N ALA A 538 29.49 -4.62 15.80
CA ALA A 538 28.30 -4.75 14.95
C ALA A 538 28.65 -4.77 13.46
N PHE A 539 27.74 -5.32 12.67
CA PHE A 539 27.74 -5.11 11.22
C PHE A 539 27.38 -3.66 10.88
N VAL A 540 28.01 -3.13 9.84
CA VAL A 540 27.90 -1.74 9.42
C VAL A 540 27.01 -1.60 8.18
N GLN A 541 26.71 -0.36 7.78
CA GLN A 541 25.91 -0.05 6.60
C GLN A 541 26.62 -0.46 5.30
N SER A 542 27.86 -0.02 5.12
CA SER A 542 28.68 -0.28 3.94
C SER A 542 30.15 -0.43 4.31
N TYR A 543 30.95 -0.97 3.39
CA TYR A 543 32.40 -1.10 3.61
C TYR A 543 33.09 0.25 3.73
N GLU A 544 32.54 1.27 3.08
CA GLU A 544 33.00 2.65 3.08
C GLU A 544 32.58 3.40 4.37
N ALA A 545 31.39 3.12 4.91
CA ALA A 545 30.83 3.76 6.10
C ALA A 545 30.93 2.87 7.36
N ARG A 546 32.17 2.59 7.79
CA ARG A 546 32.47 1.61 8.86
C ARG A 546 31.95 1.97 10.26
N ASN A 547 31.44 3.17 10.49
CA ASN A 547 30.92 3.63 11.78
C ASN A 547 29.41 3.91 11.75
N VAL A 548 28.72 3.52 10.67
CA VAL A 548 27.28 3.72 10.48
C VAL A 548 26.58 2.38 10.59
N LEU A 549 25.51 2.33 11.39
CA LEU A 549 24.61 1.18 11.49
C LEU A 549 23.52 1.25 10.42
N ASP A 550 23.07 0.09 9.96
CA ASP A 550 21.91 -0.04 9.09
C ASP A 550 21.01 -1.18 9.59
N SER A 551 19.73 -0.89 9.77
CA SER A 551 18.76 -1.89 10.22
C SER A 551 18.44 -2.93 9.15
N ALA A 552 18.79 -2.70 7.88
CA ALA A 552 18.65 -3.69 6.82
C ALA A 552 19.43 -4.98 7.10
N VAL A 553 20.53 -4.90 7.87
CA VAL A 553 21.33 -6.09 8.24
C VAL A 553 20.56 -7.07 9.15
N LEU A 554 19.43 -6.64 9.74
CA LEU A 554 18.54 -7.53 10.50
C LEU A 554 17.99 -8.68 9.66
N ILE A 555 18.03 -8.60 8.32
CA ILE A 555 17.70 -9.68 7.39
C ILE A 555 18.63 -10.90 7.52
N ALA A 556 19.88 -10.72 7.98
CA ALA A 556 20.93 -11.73 7.86
C ALA A 556 20.55 -13.13 8.41
N PRO A 557 19.94 -13.29 9.60
CA PRO A 557 19.44 -14.58 10.07
C PRO A 557 18.14 -15.04 9.42
N LEU A 558 17.36 -14.14 8.79
CA LEU A 558 16.14 -14.48 8.08
C LEU A 558 16.46 -15.24 6.79
N VAL A 559 17.55 -14.85 6.12
CA VAL A 559 18.06 -15.48 4.89
C VAL A 559 19.16 -16.52 5.14
N PHE A 560 19.42 -16.87 6.40
CA PHE A 560 20.41 -17.88 6.83
C PHE A 560 21.86 -17.52 6.49
N PHE A 561 22.18 -16.23 6.36
CA PHE A 561 23.56 -15.76 6.15
C PHE A 561 24.39 -15.90 7.44
N VAL A 562 23.80 -15.56 8.59
CA VAL A 562 24.43 -15.69 9.92
C VAL A 562 23.52 -16.43 10.88
N ALA A 563 24.10 -17.19 11.80
CA ALA A 563 23.32 -17.82 12.87
C ALA A 563 22.74 -16.74 13.80
N PRO A 564 21.48 -16.87 14.25
CA PRO A 564 20.84 -15.84 15.07
C PRO A 564 21.45 -15.69 16.48
N ASN A 565 22.23 -16.68 16.92
CA ASN A 565 22.98 -16.66 18.18
C ASN A 565 24.47 -16.36 18.00
N ASP A 566 24.92 -15.97 16.80
CA ASP A 566 26.31 -15.56 16.57
C ASP A 566 26.63 -14.30 17.40
N PRO A 567 27.78 -14.23 18.10
CA PRO A 567 28.18 -13.05 18.86
C PRO A 567 28.22 -11.76 18.03
N ARG A 568 28.60 -11.83 16.74
CA ARG A 568 28.62 -10.67 15.83
C ARG A 568 27.20 -10.16 15.56
N PHE A 569 26.25 -11.07 15.37
CA PHE A 569 24.86 -10.70 15.11
C PHE A 569 24.15 -10.21 16.36
N THR A 570 24.32 -10.89 17.49
CA THR A 570 23.76 -10.43 18.77
C THR A 570 24.35 -9.09 19.22
N GLY A 571 25.64 -8.85 18.98
CA GLY A 571 26.25 -7.51 19.14
C GLY A 571 25.61 -6.45 18.25
N THR A 572 25.25 -6.81 17.02
CA THR A 572 24.51 -5.93 16.10
C THR A 572 23.10 -5.59 16.61
N LEU A 573 22.38 -6.58 17.15
CA LEU A 573 21.07 -6.34 17.80
C LEU A 573 21.19 -5.36 18.95
N GLU A 574 22.17 -5.56 19.84
CA GLU A 574 22.41 -4.70 20.99
C GLU A 574 22.89 -3.30 20.58
N ALA A 575 23.53 -3.13 19.42
CA ALA A 575 23.88 -1.83 18.86
C ALA A 575 22.65 -1.10 18.31
N ILE A 576 21.82 -1.78 17.52
CA ILE A 576 20.58 -1.20 16.93
C ILE A 576 19.58 -0.80 18.01
N LEU A 577 19.43 -1.62 19.06
CA LEU A 577 18.52 -1.37 20.20
C LEU A 577 18.86 -0.12 21.01
N ARG A 578 20.07 0.42 20.89
CA ARG A 578 20.45 1.63 21.62
C ARG A 578 19.66 2.84 21.11
N PRO A 579 19.41 3.83 21.98
CA PRO A 579 18.90 5.13 21.57
C PRO A 579 19.75 5.77 20.48
N VAL A 580 19.13 6.53 19.57
CA VAL A 580 19.83 7.26 18.50
C VAL A 580 20.92 8.19 19.08
N GLU A 581 20.65 8.83 20.22
CA GLU A 581 21.60 9.71 20.92
C GLU A 581 22.81 8.96 21.46
N LYS A 582 22.70 7.64 21.64
CA LYS A 582 23.78 6.74 22.06
C LYS A 582 24.39 5.97 20.89
N GLY A 583 24.11 6.39 19.66
CA GLY A 583 24.65 5.80 18.43
C GLY A 583 23.96 4.53 17.95
N GLY A 584 22.78 4.18 18.50
CA GLY A 584 21.92 3.14 17.94
C GLY A 584 20.91 3.68 16.94
N LEU A 585 19.84 2.92 16.68
CA LEU A 585 18.79 3.26 15.71
C LEU A 585 17.38 3.29 16.31
N THR A 586 17.24 3.11 17.63
CA THR A 586 15.93 3.01 18.27
C THR A 586 15.52 4.34 18.90
N SER A 587 14.27 4.77 18.68
CA SER A 587 13.62 5.88 19.38
C SER A 587 12.21 5.49 19.75
N THR A 588 11.81 5.67 21.01
CA THR A 588 10.44 5.36 21.49
C THR A 588 9.95 3.95 21.11
N GLY A 589 10.87 2.97 21.03
CA GLY A 589 10.58 1.59 20.65
C GLY A 589 10.45 1.33 19.15
N LEU A 590 10.69 2.34 18.30
CA LEU A 590 10.67 2.27 16.84
C LEU A 590 12.09 2.37 16.29
N VAL A 591 12.34 1.75 15.13
CA VAL A 591 13.66 1.62 14.53
C VAL A 591 13.76 2.45 13.24
N PHE A 592 14.79 3.28 13.14
CA PHE A 592 15.14 4.01 11.91
C PHE A 592 15.90 3.12 10.94
N ARG A 593 15.88 3.47 9.64
CA ARG A 593 16.67 2.78 8.60
C ARG A 593 18.16 2.83 8.96
N TYR A 594 18.66 4.04 9.16
CA TYR A 594 20.02 4.37 9.57
C TYR A 594 20.01 5.73 10.29
N ASN A 595 21.16 6.16 10.80
CA ASN A 595 21.27 7.49 11.41
C ASN A 595 21.46 8.57 10.34
N HIS A 596 20.41 9.31 10.00
CA HIS A 596 20.42 10.38 8.99
C HIS A 596 21.35 11.56 9.32
N GLU A 597 21.79 11.74 10.56
CA GLU A 597 22.78 12.77 10.91
C GLU A 597 24.22 12.31 10.62
N ARG A 598 24.43 11.00 10.47
CA ARG A 598 25.76 10.38 10.25
C ARG A 598 25.94 9.82 8.85
N SER A 599 24.85 9.59 8.12
CA SER A 599 24.82 9.03 6.78
C SER A 599 24.44 10.11 5.77
N ASP A 600 25.23 10.25 4.69
CA ASP A 600 24.84 11.05 3.53
C ASP A 600 24.15 10.15 2.51
N ASP A 601 22.83 10.25 2.45
CA ASP A 601 21.99 9.49 1.52
C ASP A 601 21.71 10.24 0.21
N GLY A 602 22.29 11.43 0.02
CA GLY A 602 22.13 12.27 -1.16
C GLY A 602 20.80 13.00 -1.30
N VAL A 603 19.88 12.88 -0.32
CA VAL A 603 18.60 13.60 -0.32
C VAL A 603 18.53 14.62 0.82
N GLY A 604 19.07 14.26 1.99
CA GLY A 604 18.97 15.07 3.20
C GLY A 604 17.55 15.10 3.78
N GLY A 605 17.33 15.98 4.75
CA GLY A 605 16.06 16.09 5.48
C GLY A 605 15.95 15.12 6.66
N ARG A 606 14.80 15.14 7.34
CA ARG A 606 14.45 14.17 8.38
C ARG A 606 13.54 13.09 7.78
N GLU A 607 13.38 12.01 8.53
CA GLU A 607 12.45 10.92 8.25
C GLU A 607 11.80 10.44 9.56
N GLY A 608 10.70 9.70 9.44
CA GLY A 608 10.12 8.91 10.51
C GLY A 608 10.86 7.59 10.75
N ALA A 609 10.45 6.87 11.78
CA ALA A 609 10.93 5.51 12.00
C ALA A 609 10.20 4.56 11.03
N PHE A 610 10.95 3.77 10.27
CA PHE A 610 10.41 2.93 9.21
C PHE A 610 9.76 1.68 9.79
N SER A 611 8.47 1.48 9.52
CA SER A 611 7.66 0.42 10.16
C SER A 611 8.25 -0.98 9.96
N MET A 612 8.74 -1.28 8.75
CA MET A 612 9.39 -2.55 8.42
C MET A 612 10.62 -2.84 9.29
N CYS A 613 11.45 -1.84 9.59
CA CYS A 613 12.68 -2.01 10.36
C CYS A 613 12.38 -2.46 11.79
N THR A 614 11.29 -1.92 12.38
CA THR A 614 10.82 -2.33 13.71
C THR A 614 10.33 -3.78 13.70
N PHE A 615 9.56 -4.20 12.68
CA PHE A 615 9.12 -5.59 12.54
C PHE A 615 10.28 -6.56 12.24
N TRP A 616 11.28 -6.16 11.46
CA TRP A 616 12.49 -6.94 11.25
C TRP A 616 13.31 -7.10 12.53
N LEU A 617 13.38 -6.06 13.36
CA LEU A 617 14.00 -6.17 14.68
C LEU A 617 13.25 -7.20 15.54
N VAL A 618 11.92 -7.17 15.56
CA VAL A 618 11.10 -8.18 16.26
C VAL A 618 11.43 -9.58 15.77
N GLU A 619 11.48 -9.81 14.44
CA GLU A 619 11.76 -11.13 13.90
C GLU A 619 13.20 -11.59 14.23
N ALA A 620 14.18 -10.71 14.11
CA ALA A 620 15.57 -11.00 14.44
C ALA A 620 15.75 -11.35 15.93
N LEU A 621 15.13 -10.56 16.82
CA LEU A 621 15.08 -10.83 18.26
C LEU A 621 14.36 -12.14 18.57
N THR A 622 13.29 -12.45 17.85
CA THR A 622 12.56 -13.72 17.99
C THR A 622 13.46 -14.91 17.68
N ARG A 623 14.24 -14.83 16.60
CA ARG A 623 15.16 -15.89 16.18
C ARG A 623 16.33 -16.05 17.16
N ALA A 624 16.90 -14.96 17.66
CA ALA A 624 17.89 -15.00 18.74
C ALA A 624 17.26 -15.54 20.03
N GLY A 625 15.99 -15.21 20.26
CA GLY A 625 15.13 -15.65 21.37
C GLY A 625 14.94 -17.16 21.49
N ALA A 626 15.12 -17.89 20.38
CA ALA A 626 15.13 -19.35 20.38
C ALA A 626 16.31 -19.94 21.17
N TYR A 627 17.39 -19.16 21.37
CA TYR A 627 18.61 -19.58 22.06
C TYR A 627 18.83 -18.81 23.36
N ASP A 628 18.44 -17.54 23.42
CA ASP A 628 18.49 -16.71 24.64
C ASP A 628 17.15 -16.02 24.89
N LYS A 629 16.46 -16.47 25.94
CA LYS A 629 15.11 -16.01 26.29
C LYS A 629 14.99 -14.50 26.51
N LYS A 630 16.10 -13.79 26.82
CA LYS A 630 16.05 -12.33 27.02
C LYS A 630 15.55 -11.60 25.77
N TYR A 631 15.95 -12.05 24.58
CA TYR A 631 15.52 -11.45 23.32
C TYR A 631 14.07 -11.75 22.99
N LEU A 632 13.56 -12.91 23.40
CA LEU A 632 12.16 -13.27 23.15
C LEU A 632 11.19 -12.35 23.91
N VAL A 633 11.51 -12.01 25.17
CA VAL A 633 10.69 -11.07 25.96
C VAL A 633 10.70 -9.68 25.33
N GLN A 634 11.88 -9.22 24.87
CA GLN A 634 12.00 -7.95 24.16
C GLN A 634 11.20 -7.95 22.85
N ALA A 635 11.27 -9.02 22.06
CA ALA A 635 10.54 -9.17 20.81
C ALA A 635 9.03 -9.03 21.01
N ILE A 636 8.46 -9.70 22.02
CA ILE A 636 7.02 -9.61 22.34
C ILE A 636 6.64 -8.17 22.70
N ASN A 637 7.39 -7.52 23.58
CA ASN A 637 7.09 -6.16 24.02
C ASN A 637 7.16 -5.17 22.86
N ILE A 638 8.19 -5.24 22.01
CA ILE A 638 8.33 -4.38 20.85
C ILE A 638 7.22 -4.66 19.83
N PHE A 639 6.84 -5.92 19.62
CA PHE A 639 5.77 -6.29 18.70
C PHE A 639 4.40 -5.74 19.14
N GLU A 640 4.02 -5.96 20.39
CA GLU A 640 2.75 -5.45 20.92
C GLU A 640 2.70 -3.92 20.91
N ASN A 641 3.81 -3.25 21.25
CA ASN A 641 3.90 -1.79 21.14
C ASN A 641 3.81 -1.32 19.68
N MET A 642 4.47 -1.99 18.74
CA MET A 642 4.40 -1.63 17.32
C MET A 642 2.96 -1.75 16.80
N LEU A 643 2.19 -2.74 17.26
CA LEU A 643 0.79 -2.91 16.87
C LEU A 643 -0.10 -1.72 17.26
N THR A 644 0.26 -0.91 18.26
CA THR A 644 -0.54 0.26 18.69
C THR A 644 -0.40 1.47 17.77
N TYR A 645 0.60 1.49 16.87
CA TYR A 645 0.75 2.56 15.87
C TYR A 645 -0.05 2.30 14.58
N GLY A 646 -0.56 1.07 14.41
CA GLY A 646 -1.54 0.78 13.38
C GLY A 646 -2.80 1.60 13.64
N ASN A 647 -3.49 2.03 12.58
CA ASN A 647 -4.72 2.79 12.78
C ASN A 647 -5.85 1.92 13.35
N HIS A 648 -7.02 2.53 13.58
CA HIS A 648 -8.23 1.86 14.06
C HIS A 648 -8.66 0.64 13.22
N SER A 649 -8.20 0.56 11.96
CA SER A 649 -8.45 -0.54 11.04
C SER A 649 -7.26 -1.49 10.85
N ASN A 650 -6.22 -1.39 11.69
CA ASN A 650 -4.96 -2.16 11.63
C ASN A 650 -4.16 -1.96 10.33
N MET A 651 -4.19 -0.74 9.80
CA MET A 651 -3.44 -0.32 8.63
C MET A 651 -2.16 0.42 9.04
N PHE A 652 -1.06 0.16 8.33
CA PHE A 652 0.24 0.78 8.57
C PHE A 652 0.72 1.52 7.31
N SER A 653 1.13 2.76 7.50
CA SER A 653 1.94 3.51 6.55
C SER A 653 3.40 3.08 6.61
N GLU A 654 4.17 3.59 5.67
CA GLU A 654 5.62 3.40 5.55
C GLU A 654 6.40 3.75 6.82
N GLU A 655 6.15 4.92 7.40
CA GLU A 655 6.88 5.40 8.58
C GLU A 655 5.95 5.92 9.68
N ILE A 656 6.51 6.05 10.87
CA ILE A 656 5.87 6.64 12.03
C ILE A 656 6.71 7.83 12.51
N ALA A 657 6.07 8.99 12.61
CA ALA A 657 6.68 10.21 13.13
C ALA A 657 7.11 10.04 14.59
N ARG A 658 7.98 10.93 15.09
CA ARG A 658 8.30 11.01 16.53
C ARG A 658 7.06 11.31 17.40
N SER A 659 6.03 11.92 16.83
CA SER A 659 4.74 12.17 17.48
C SER A 659 3.83 10.93 17.54
N GLY A 660 4.17 9.86 16.82
CA GLY A 660 3.32 8.68 16.61
C GLY A 660 2.36 8.80 15.42
N GLU A 661 2.32 9.95 14.72
CA GLU A 661 1.53 10.09 13.48
C GLU A 661 2.09 9.20 12.36
N GLN A 662 1.19 8.63 11.55
CA GLN A 662 1.58 7.90 10.33
C GLN A 662 2.14 8.85 9.26
N LEU A 663 3.24 8.44 8.63
CA LEU A 663 3.98 9.14 7.58
C LEU A 663 4.29 8.21 6.39
N GLY A 664 4.66 8.81 5.26
CA GLY A 664 4.97 8.11 4.01
C GLY A 664 3.75 7.45 3.36
N ASN A 665 3.98 6.66 2.33
CA ASN A 665 2.90 6.07 1.53
C ASN A 665 2.04 5.08 2.35
N THR A 666 0.73 5.00 2.07
CA THR A 666 -0.21 4.20 2.88
C THR A 666 -1.32 3.50 2.08
N PRO A 667 -1.73 2.30 2.49
CA PRO A 667 -0.91 1.35 3.24
C PRO A 667 0.31 0.94 2.42
N GLN A 668 1.39 0.62 3.12
CA GLN A 668 2.61 0.14 2.47
C GLN A 668 2.71 -1.39 2.56
N ALA A 669 2.98 -2.06 1.43
CA ALA A 669 3.15 -3.51 1.36
C ALA A 669 4.24 -4.02 2.31
N PHE A 670 5.38 -3.34 2.35
CA PHE A 670 6.52 -3.62 3.22
C PHE A 670 6.17 -3.68 4.70
N SER A 671 5.40 -2.71 5.18
CA SER A 671 4.95 -2.66 6.57
C SER A 671 4.06 -3.87 6.91
N HIS A 672 3.13 -4.21 6.02
CA HIS A 672 2.21 -5.32 6.23
C HIS A 672 2.85 -6.71 6.08
N LEU A 673 3.78 -6.89 5.15
CA LEU A 673 4.49 -8.15 5.00
C LEU A 673 5.43 -8.42 6.19
N ALA A 674 6.09 -7.38 6.72
CA ALA A 674 7.00 -7.51 7.84
C ALA A 674 6.24 -7.83 9.13
N LEU A 675 5.06 -7.21 9.34
CA LEU A 675 4.14 -7.57 10.42
C LEU A 675 3.80 -9.06 10.37
N ILE A 676 3.38 -9.57 9.21
CA ILE A 676 2.99 -10.98 9.08
C ILE A 676 4.19 -11.90 9.35
N SER A 677 5.37 -11.59 8.82
CA SER A 677 6.58 -12.38 9.03
C SER A 677 6.99 -12.44 10.51
N ALA A 678 7.00 -11.29 11.19
CA ALA A 678 7.31 -11.16 12.61
C ALA A 678 6.31 -11.94 13.47
N ALA A 679 5.01 -11.72 13.26
CA ALA A 679 3.95 -12.40 13.99
C ALA A 679 3.99 -13.93 13.80
N PHE A 680 4.23 -14.39 12.57
CA PHE A 680 4.34 -15.82 12.27
C PHE A 680 5.51 -16.47 13.03
N ASN A 681 6.69 -15.85 12.99
CA ASN A 681 7.87 -16.41 13.66
C ASN A 681 7.76 -16.33 15.17
N LEU A 682 7.21 -15.24 15.70
CA LEU A 682 7.01 -15.06 17.14
C LEU A 682 6.04 -16.10 17.70
N ASP A 683 4.96 -16.39 16.97
CA ASP A 683 4.01 -17.46 17.32
C ASP A 683 4.68 -18.83 17.26
N ARG A 684 5.45 -19.14 16.20
CA ARG A 684 6.19 -20.40 16.05
C ARG A 684 7.13 -20.68 17.22
N ILE A 685 7.95 -19.70 17.62
CA ILE A 685 8.94 -19.87 18.70
C ILE A 685 8.26 -19.98 20.07
N THR A 686 7.27 -19.14 20.35
CA THR A 686 6.57 -19.17 21.65
C THR A 686 5.66 -20.37 21.84
N ALA A 687 5.09 -20.94 20.78
CA ALA A 687 4.28 -22.16 20.83
C ALA A 687 5.10 -23.45 21.02
N GLY A 688 6.43 -23.35 21.15
CA GLY A 688 7.31 -24.51 21.30
C GLY A 688 7.50 -25.34 20.03
N GLN A 689 7.05 -24.84 18.86
CA GLN A 689 7.31 -25.47 17.55
C GLN A 689 8.72 -25.08 17.06
N GLY A 690 9.73 -25.44 17.85
CA GLY A 690 11.13 -25.15 17.60
C GLY A 690 11.72 -26.07 16.53
N GLY A 691 11.76 -25.58 15.29
CA GLY A 691 12.63 -26.08 14.24
C GLY A 691 12.96 -24.91 13.34
N VAL A 692 14.25 -24.52 13.29
CA VAL A 692 14.79 -23.34 12.59
C VAL A 692 14.29 -23.25 11.16
#